data_AF-A0AAJ7UEK7-F1
#
_entry.id   AF-A0AAJ7UEK7-F1
#
_cell.length_a   1.000
_cell.length_b   1.000
_cell.length_c   1.000
_cell.angle_alpha   90.00
_cell.angle_beta   90.00
_cell.angle_gamma   90.00
#
_symmetry.space_group_name_H-M   'P 1'
#
loop_
_entity.id
_entity.type
_entity.pdbx_description
1 polymer ?
#
loop_
_entity_poly.entity_id
_entity_poly.type
_entity_poly.pdbx_seq_one_letter_code
_entity_poly.pdbx_strand_id
1 'polypeptide(L)'
;MDPLELESFERLEVANQKAHHLEALTVEKDRLFLRRGQPFQLLVKFRGRLFNPGNDAIALALHTGPSPSQQDGTLLRASSDSAGELSVTAHGSGHTWSLLEASTPAGAPIGRYTAFLETRLAKGGDSTVRCFPLGEIVLLFNVWCKDDAVYMEDDLLRSEYVLNETGKIYVGSHDYISSVPWNFSQFAQGLGDICFQILDKSNMALEDLAADTKKRGDPVHVSRVLSAMINCNDDKGVLQGNWSGKYPNGTCPTSWTGSADILRCWHKTQCQAVKYGQCWVFAGVACTVMRFFGLPTRCVTNFTSAHDKDGNLSCDRFYYESNNKQESHDSVWNFHVWVESWMSRKDIEEGYDGWQVIDPTPQERSEGMFCCGPAPVRAVRKGQVSLGYETPFVFAEVNADVVMWSVAADGRRTRMSCNTDHVGRCISTKRAGCDEREDITLQYKYPEGSKEERAAYARATCIVRGERPQPGVDDKYSRPLVPNGAGERGEPQGEVVQGLLVRTRLSRSAFVGSDMDVHTSLRNPSRRHAAVVRLVLCARAVTYTGMVREICTQRECTVEVPPGETVSEPLRIKYKDYGSQLRDQNIIRVTCAVTLPGQETILAFSERNIILETPEIHVMVLGEPVVGRELKVEMSLVNPLPQPLDDGVFSLEGPGLTSLQQISCSDRVEPEKNVCVSASFCPRKPGLHNLVITFNSNRLRNVHGEARVIVRRA
;
A
#
# COMPACT_ATOMS: atom_id res chain seq x y z
N MET A 1 -9.14 -8.95 60.03
CA MET A 1 -9.25 -7.86 59.05
C MET A 1 -9.51 -8.53 57.73
N ASP A 2 -10.44 -8.02 56.93
CA ASP A 2 -10.79 -8.67 55.67
C ASP A 2 -10.04 -7.99 54.52
N PRO A 3 -9.76 -8.72 53.42
CA PRO A 3 -9.30 -8.12 52.17
C PRO A 3 -10.19 -6.95 51.73
N LEU A 4 -9.62 -5.98 51.04
CA LEU A 4 -10.36 -4.81 50.55
C LEU A 4 -11.57 -5.23 49.70
N GLU A 5 -12.69 -4.53 49.84
CA GLU A 5 -13.87 -4.73 48.99
C GLU A 5 -13.98 -3.56 48.03
N LEU A 6 -13.94 -3.82 46.72
CA LEU A 6 -14.07 -2.77 45.71
C LEU A 6 -15.49 -2.20 45.72
N GLU A 7 -15.63 -0.90 45.94
CA GLU A 7 -16.91 -0.17 45.90
C GLU A 7 -17.16 0.42 44.50
N SER A 8 -16.14 1.06 43.92
CA SER A 8 -16.19 1.65 42.57
C SER A 8 -14.79 1.86 42.02
N PHE A 9 -14.68 2.04 40.71
CA PHE A 9 -13.42 2.34 40.02
C PHE A 9 -13.65 3.30 38.86
N GLU A 10 -12.60 4.03 38.46
CA GLU A 10 -12.57 4.85 37.25
C GLU A 10 -11.33 4.48 36.42
N ARG A 11 -11.52 4.26 35.11
CA ARG A 11 -10.44 3.91 34.17
C ARG A 11 -9.73 5.13 33.59
N LEU A 12 -10.17 6.34 33.95
CA LEU A 12 -9.60 7.61 33.48
C LEU A 12 -9.46 7.64 31.95
N GLU A 13 -10.48 7.16 31.23
CA GLU A 13 -10.40 6.83 29.80
C GLU A 13 -9.92 8.00 28.95
N VAL A 14 -10.47 9.19 29.16
CA VAL A 14 -10.07 10.41 28.44
C VAL A 14 -8.59 10.76 28.70
N ALA A 15 -8.14 10.69 29.96
CA ALA A 15 -6.78 11.07 30.33
C ALA A 15 -5.76 10.06 29.81
N ASN A 16 -6.02 8.77 30.01
CA ASN A 16 -5.17 7.68 29.54
C ASN A 16 -5.13 7.65 28.00
N GLN A 17 -6.25 7.68 27.30
CA GLN A 17 -6.24 7.66 25.83
C GLN A 17 -5.48 8.86 25.26
N LYS A 18 -5.64 10.06 25.86
CA LYS A 18 -4.86 11.23 25.46
C LYS A 18 -3.35 11.04 25.71
N ALA A 19 -2.96 10.50 26.86
CA ALA A 19 -1.56 10.23 27.18
C ALA A 19 -0.95 9.18 26.23
N HIS A 20 -1.76 8.23 25.76
CA HIS A 20 -1.37 7.16 24.84
C HIS A 20 -1.58 7.50 23.35
N HIS A 21 -1.90 8.77 23.00
CA HIS A 21 -2.12 9.21 21.61
C HIS A 21 -3.24 8.41 20.90
N LEU A 22 -4.37 8.28 21.59
CA LEU A 22 -5.57 7.53 21.21
C LEU A 22 -6.85 8.36 21.43
N GLU A 23 -6.75 9.68 21.55
CA GLU A 23 -7.89 10.60 21.68
C GLU A 23 -8.79 10.69 20.45
N ALA A 24 -8.31 10.19 19.30
CA ALA A 24 -9.11 10.09 18.07
C ALA A 24 -10.16 8.96 18.13
N LEU A 25 -9.95 7.97 18.99
CA LEU A 25 -10.89 6.88 19.26
C LEU A 25 -12.04 7.38 20.13
N THR A 26 -13.22 6.79 19.92
CA THR A 26 -14.39 7.10 20.76
C THR A 26 -14.18 6.50 22.15
N VAL A 27 -14.45 7.29 23.19
CA VAL A 27 -14.42 6.82 24.59
C VAL A 27 -15.61 5.89 24.82
N GLU A 28 -15.33 4.69 25.31
CA GLU A 28 -16.32 3.65 25.59
C GLU A 28 -16.38 3.36 27.09
N LYS A 29 -17.58 3.20 27.65
CA LYS A 29 -17.77 3.09 29.10
C LYS A 29 -17.09 1.87 29.73
N ASP A 30 -16.96 0.75 29.00
CA ASP A 30 -16.46 -0.54 29.53
C ASP A 30 -15.14 -1.00 28.89
N ARG A 31 -14.48 -0.10 28.15
CA ARG A 31 -13.28 -0.42 27.36
C ARG A 31 -12.28 0.73 27.43
N LEU A 32 -11.02 0.42 27.73
CA LEU A 32 -9.92 1.37 27.74
C LEU A 32 -8.87 0.99 26.67
N PHE A 33 -8.58 1.91 25.75
CA PHE A 33 -7.52 1.71 24.76
C PHE A 33 -6.19 2.26 25.26
N LEU A 34 -5.15 1.42 25.20
CA LEU A 34 -3.79 1.73 25.64
C LEU A 34 -2.77 1.27 24.60
N ARG A 35 -1.55 1.78 24.74
CA ARG A 35 -0.36 1.29 24.04
C ARG A 35 0.57 0.61 25.03
N ARG A 36 1.15 -0.52 24.64
CA ARG A 36 2.04 -1.31 25.50
C ARG A 36 3.29 -0.54 25.92
N GLY A 37 3.93 -0.93 27.03
CA GLY A 37 5.19 -0.31 27.46
C GLY A 37 5.06 1.12 27.98
N GLN A 38 3.85 1.62 28.22
CA GLN A 38 3.58 2.96 28.74
C GLN A 38 2.68 2.90 29.97
N PRO A 39 2.97 3.70 31.02
CA PRO A 39 2.13 3.75 32.21
C PRO A 39 0.73 4.32 31.97
N PHE A 40 -0.25 3.76 32.67
CA PHE A 40 -1.64 4.21 32.72
C PHE A 40 -2.14 4.23 34.17
N GLN A 41 -3.20 4.98 34.41
CA GLN A 41 -3.73 5.21 35.76
C GLN A 41 -5.16 4.71 35.92
N LEU A 42 -5.48 4.16 37.09
CA LEU A 42 -6.83 3.78 37.50
C LEU A 42 -7.11 4.39 38.89
N LEU A 43 -8.34 4.84 39.13
CA LEU A 43 -8.80 5.18 40.47
C LEU A 43 -9.65 4.05 41.02
N VAL A 44 -9.38 3.62 42.25
CA VAL A 44 -10.16 2.58 42.93
C VAL A 44 -10.62 3.07 44.31
N LYS A 45 -11.88 2.82 44.63
CA LYS A 45 -12.49 3.15 45.92
C LYS A 45 -12.90 1.87 46.62
N PHE A 46 -12.49 1.73 47.88
CA PHE A 46 -12.79 0.54 48.68
C PHE A 46 -13.84 0.85 49.75
N ARG A 47 -14.72 -0.12 50.01
CA ARG A 47 -15.79 0.02 51.00
C ARG A 47 -15.21 -0.01 52.42
N GLY A 48 -15.60 0.96 53.23
CA GLY A 48 -15.41 0.95 54.68
C GLY A 48 -13.99 1.22 55.20
N ARG A 49 -12.94 1.19 54.36
CA ARG A 49 -11.59 1.59 54.75
C ARG A 49 -10.70 1.93 53.54
N LEU A 50 -9.64 2.70 53.80
CA LEU A 50 -8.62 3.05 52.80
C LEU A 50 -7.60 1.91 52.60
N PHE A 51 -6.95 1.91 51.44
CA PHE A 51 -5.78 1.08 51.16
C PHE A 51 -4.64 1.45 52.10
N ASN A 52 -4.06 0.45 52.77
CA ASN A 52 -2.87 0.59 53.59
C ASN A 52 -1.74 -0.30 53.05
N PRO A 53 -0.67 0.26 52.46
CA PRO A 53 0.41 -0.52 51.86
C PRO A 53 1.18 -1.39 52.87
N GLY A 54 1.04 -1.15 54.18
CA GLY A 54 1.64 -2.00 55.21
C GLY A 54 0.87 -3.29 55.49
N ASN A 55 -0.43 -3.33 55.18
CA ASN A 55 -1.35 -4.43 55.53
C ASN A 55 -2.10 -5.02 54.34
N ASP A 56 -2.21 -4.29 53.22
CA ASP A 56 -2.97 -4.66 52.03
C ASP A 56 -2.04 -4.83 50.83
N ALA A 57 -2.38 -5.76 49.95
CA ALA A 57 -1.77 -5.89 48.64
C ALA A 57 -2.86 -5.81 47.56
N ILE A 58 -2.60 -4.99 46.55
CA ILE A 58 -3.44 -4.83 45.37
C ILE A 58 -2.66 -5.35 44.16
N ALA A 59 -3.24 -6.26 43.41
CA ALA A 59 -2.70 -6.73 42.16
C ALA A 59 -3.63 -6.39 40.99
N LEU A 60 -3.03 -6.18 39.82
CA LEU A 60 -3.72 -6.06 38.55
C LEU A 60 -3.38 -7.29 37.72
N ALA A 61 -4.39 -7.97 37.19
CA ALA A 61 -4.24 -9.10 36.29
C ALA A 61 -4.93 -8.80 34.95
N LEU A 62 -4.22 -8.97 33.85
CA LEU A 62 -4.69 -8.77 32.48
C LEU A 62 -4.62 -10.10 31.72
N HIS A 63 -5.78 -10.58 31.26
CA HIS A 63 -5.93 -11.87 30.60
C HIS A 63 -6.26 -11.68 29.12
N THR A 64 -5.45 -12.21 28.20
CA THR A 64 -5.73 -12.24 26.75
C THR A 64 -5.74 -13.66 26.21
N GLY A 65 -6.49 -13.88 25.13
CA GLY A 65 -6.64 -15.18 24.49
C GLY A 65 -7.49 -16.18 25.28
N PRO A 66 -7.70 -17.39 24.72
CA PRO A 66 -8.59 -18.40 25.31
C PRO A 66 -7.99 -19.13 26.52
N SER A 67 -6.66 -19.18 26.61
CA SER A 67 -5.93 -19.88 27.68
C SER A 67 -4.81 -18.98 28.25
N PRO A 68 -5.15 -17.96 29.07
CA PRO A 68 -4.16 -17.03 29.63
C PRO A 68 -3.15 -17.73 30.54
N SER A 69 -1.86 -17.53 30.30
CA SER A 69 -0.76 -18.09 31.10
C SER A 69 0.39 -17.09 31.24
N GLN A 70 1.06 -17.07 32.39
CA GLN A 70 2.23 -16.22 32.61
C GLN A 70 3.41 -16.64 31.73
N GLN A 71 3.59 -17.96 31.56
CA GLN A 71 4.65 -18.54 30.74
C GLN A 71 4.56 -18.12 29.26
N ASP A 72 3.34 -17.97 28.75
CA ASP A 72 3.10 -17.55 27.37
C ASP A 72 2.96 -16.02 27.21
N GLY A 73 3.06 -15.26 28.30
CA GLY A 73 2.87 -13.80 28.29
C GLY A 73 1.44 -13.35 28.00
N THR A 74 0.46 -14.27 28.04
CA THR A 74 -0.97 -14.00 27.80
C THR A 74 -1.75 -13.73 29.09
N LEU A 75 -1.14 -13.98 30.24
CA LEU A 75 -1.53 -13.45 31.55
C LEU A 75 -0.44 -12.51 32.05
N LEU A 76 -0.74 -11.21 32.10
CA LEU A 76 0.15 -10.22 32.71
C LEU A 76 -0.36 -9.92 34.12
N ARG A 77 0.45 -10.14 35.16
CA ARG A 77 0.04 -9.89 36.54
C ARG A 77 1.15 -9.24 37.35
N ALA A 78 0.82 -8.27 38.18
CA ALA A 78 1.73 -7.79 39.21
C ALA A 78 0.99 -7.24 40.42
N SER A 79 1.67 -7.26 41.57
CA SER A 79 1.13 -6.86 42.86
C SER A 79 1.90 -5.65 43.39
N SER A 80 1.24 -4.78 44.15
CA SER A 80 1.86 -3.61 44.78
C SER A 80 3.00 -3.96 45.75
N ASP A 81 3.08 -5.22 46.19
CA ASP A 81 4.09 -5.76 47.12
C ASP A 81 5.06 -6.77 46.47
N SER A 82 4.89 -7.08 45.18
CA SER A 82 5.78 -8.01 44.46
C SER A 82 5.83 -7.69 42.97
N ALA A 83 7.05 -7.61 42.42
CA ALA A 83 7.25 -7.50 40.98
C ALA A 83 6.57 -8.66 40.23
N GLY A 84 6.10 -8.40 39.02
CA GLY A 84 5.51 -9.38 38.14
C GLY A 84 5.73 -9.02 36.67
N GLU A 85 4.90 -9.54 35.77
CA GLU A 85 5.04 -9.26 34.34
C GLU A 85 4.71 -7.80 33.99
N LEU A 86 3.82 -7.15 34.75
CA LEU A 86 3.57 -5.71 34.65
C LEU A 86 4.13 -4.97 35.87
N SER A 87 4.09 -3.65 35.87
CA SER A 87 4.38 -2.84 37.08
C SER A 87 3.09 -2.31 37.68
N VAL A 88 2.97 -2.32 39.01
CA VAL A 88 1.85 -1.74 39.75
C VAL A 88 2.37 -0.96 40.95
N THR A 89 1.97 0.30 41.05
CA THR A 89 2.13 1.10 42.27
C THR A 89 0.76 1.58 42.72
N ALA A 90 0.51 1.49 44.03
CA ALA A 90 -0.74 1.95 44.64
C ALA A 90 -0.43 3.06 45.64
N HIS A 91 -1.07 4.21 45.45
CA HIS A 91 -0.92 5.39 46.31
C HIS A 91 -2.25 5.68 47.01
N GLY A 92 -2.23 5.66 48.34
CA GLY A 92 -3.34 6.18 49.14
C GLY A 92 -3.35 7.71 49.03
N SER A 93 -4.40 8.29 48.44
CA SER A 93 -4.46 9.74 48.19
C SER A 93 -4.85 10.59 49.40
N GLY A 94 -4.96 10.00 50.60
CA GLY A 94 -5.52 10.67 51.78
C GLY A 94 -7.02 11.04 51.64
N HIS A 95 -7.67 10.63 50.54
CA HIS A 95 -9.10 10.77 50.26
C HIS A 95 -9.75 9.38 50.19
N THR A 96 -11.03 9.31 49.80
CA THR A 96 -11.77 8.04 49.57
C THR A 96 -11.20 7.15 48.47
N TRP A 97 -10.39 7.71 47.55
CA TRP A 97 -9.85 7.00 46.38
C TRP A 97 -8.37 6.63 46.56
N SER A 98 -7.97 5.53 45.94
CA SER A 98 -6.57 5.14 45.77
C SER A 98 -6.20 5.20 44.29
N LEU A 99 -5.05 5.80 43.98
CA LEU A 99 -4.51 5.84 42.63
C LEU A 99 -3.67 4.58 42.41
N LEU A 100 -4.01 3.84 41.36
CA LEU A 100 -3.24 2.69 40.87
C LEU A 100 -2.56 3.11 39.57
N GLU A 101 -1.23 3.11 39.56
CA GLU A 101 -0.46 3.31 38.32
C GLU A 101 0.08 1.96 37.89
N ALA A 102 -0.11 1.63 36.61
CA ALA A 102 0.34 0.37 36.06
C ALA A 102 1.01 0.56 34.69
N SER A 103 1.96 -0.29 34.34
CA SER A 103 2.56 -0.32 32.99
C SER A 103 2.77 -1.75 32.53
N THR A 104 2.38 -2.06 31.29
CA THR A 104 2.64 -3.36 30.67
C THR A 104 4.07 -3.43 30.11
N PRO A 105 4.62 -4.63 29.84
CA PRO A 105 5.83 -4.78 29.04
C PRO A 105 5.69 -4.19 27.64
N ALA A 106 6.79 -3.69 27.09
CA ALA A 106 6.88 -3.25 25.69
C ALA A 106 6.78 -4.41 24.69
N GLY A 107 6.97 -5.66 25.13
CA GLY A 107 6.80 -6.87 24.31
C GLY A 107 5.45 -7.58 24.49
N ALA A 108 4.52 -7.01 25.27
CA ALA A 108 3.22 -7.63 25.53
C ALA A 108 2.44 -7.87 24.22
N PRO A 109 1.72 -9.00 24.08
CA PRO A 109 0.81 -9.23 22.96
C PRO A 109 -0.18 -8.09 22.77
N ILE A 110 -0.36 -7.62 21.52
CA ILE A 110 -1.49 -6.73 21.24
C ILE A 110 -2.78 -7.54 21.26
N GLY A 111 -3.88 -6.94 21.71
CA GLY A 111 -5.09 -7.71 21.93
C GLY A 111 -6.10 -7.07 22.85
N ARG A 112 -7.19 -7.81 23.04
CA ARG A 112 -8.24 -7.50 24.00
C ARG A 112 -7.95 -8.25 25.29
N TYR A 113 -7.76 -7.51 26.38
CA TYR A 113 -7.50 -8.04 27.70
C TYR A 113 -8.73 -7.88 28.58
N THR A 114 -9.12 -8.95 29.28
CA THR A 114 -10.02 -8.82 30.43
C THR A 114 -9.20 -8.43 31.64
N ALA A 115 -9.55 -7.32 32.29
CA ALA A 115 -8.82 -6.77 33.41
C ALA A 115 -9.49 -7.11 34.75
N PHE A 116 -8.68 -7.52 35.73
CA PHE A 116 -9.12 -7.85 37.08
C PHE A 116 -8.30 -7.10 38.13
N LEU A 117 -8.98 -6.54 39.13
CA LEU A 117 -8.38 -6.06 40.36
C LEU A 117 -8.41 -7.19 41.39
N GLU A 118 -7.26 -7.57 41.89
CA GLU A 118 -7.11 -8.55 42.96
C GLU A 118 -6.71 -7.85 44.26
N THR A 119 -7.34 -8.21 45.36
CA THR A 119 -7.01 -7.67 46.69
C THR A 119 -6.83 -8.78 47.69
N ARG A 120 -5.79 -8.68 48.52
CA ARG A 120 -5.54 -9.58 49.66
C ARG A 120 -4.89 -8.82 50.82
N LEU A 121 -4.83 -9.46 51.98
CA LEU A 121 -3.98 -8.97 53.06
C LEU A 121 -2.50 -9.31 52.77
N ALA A 122 -1.62 -8.34 53.01
CA ALA A 122 -0.17 -8.49 52.86
C ALA A 122 0.47 -9.21 54.06
N LYS A 123 -0.10 -9.07 55.27
CA LYS A 123 0.42 -9.68 56.51
C LYS A 123 -0.73 -10.12 57.41
N GLY A 124 -0.74 -11.39 57.84
CA GLY A 124 -1.59 -11.93 58.90
C GLY A 124 -3.11 -11.75 58.72
N GLY A 125 -3.86 -12.85 58.64
CA GLY A 125 -5.32 -12.81 58.50
C GLY A 125 -5.80 -13.72 57.37
N ASP A 126 -6.98 -13.42 56.82
CA ASP A 126 -7.58 -14.17 55.72
C ASP A 126 -6.71 -14.08 54.44
N SER A 127 -6.25 -15.23 53.95
CA SER A 127 -5.46 -15.36 52.72
C SER A 127 -6.29 -15.34 51.45
N THR A 128 -7.61 -15.19 51.56
CA THR A 128 -8.52 -15.12 50.43
C THR A 128 -8.17 -13.95 49.51
N VAL A 129 -7.94 -14.26 48.24
CA VAL A 129 -7.81 -13.26 47.18
C VAL A 129 -9.21 -12.93 46.68
N ARG A 130 -9.62 -11.67 46.80
CA ARG A 130 -10.84 -11.17 46.14
C ARG A 130 -10.48 -10.67 44.76
N CYS A 131 -11.29 -10.99 43.77
CA CYS A 131 -11.08 -10.63 42.37
C CYS A 131 -12.30 -9.87 41.85
N PHE A 132 -12.06 -8.71 41.24
CA PHE A 132 -13.10 -7.81 40.76
C PHE A 132 -12.86 -7.47 39.28
N PRO A 133 -13.83 -7.69 38.37
CA PRO A 133 -13.67 -7.33 36.97
C PRO A 133 -13.65 -5.81 36.79
N LEU A 134 -12.71 -5.31 35.99
CA LEU A 134 -12.56 -3.89 35.66
C LEU A 134 -13.04 -3.54 34.24
N GLY A 135 -13.47 -4.54 33.47
CA GLY A 135 -13.85 -4.42 32.06
C GLY A 135 -12.71 -4.79 31.13
N GLU A 136 -12.74 -4.24 29.92
CA GLU A 136 -11.78 -4.55 28.86
C GLU A 136 -10.68 -3.50 28.75
N ILE A 137 -9.44 -3.96 28.54
CA ILE A 137 -8.31 -3.13 28.12
C ILE A 137 -7.87 -3.60 26.74
N VAL A 138 -7.86 -2.72 25.76
CA VAL A 138 -7.32 -2.99 24.43
C VAL A 138 -5.90 -2.46 24.36
N LEU A 139 -4.95 -3.36 24.11
CA LEU A 139 -3.53 -3.03 24.06
C LEU A 139 -3.02 -3.04 22.62
N LEU A 140 -2.38 -1.94 22.20
CA LEU A 140 -1.82 -1.72 20.87
C LEU A 140 -0.30 -1.55 20.92
N PHE A 141 0.37 -1.60 19.76
CA PHE A 141 1.79 -1.29 19.63
C PHE A 141 2.07 0.18 19.98
N ASN A 142 3.30 0.46 20.43
CA ASN A 142 3.69 1.77 20.94
C ASN A 142 4.92 2.37 20.27
N VAL A 143 4.71 3.25 19.30
CA VAL A 143 5.80 3.96 18.60
C VAL A 143 6.48 5.02 19.46
N TRP A 144 5.93 5.36 20.63
CA TRP A 144 6.50 6.29 21.60
C TRP A 144 7.37 5.61 22.66
N CYS A 145 7.29 4.28 22.80
CA CYS A 145 8.07 3.52 23.78
C CYS A 145 9.39 3.05 23.17
N LYS A 146 10.53 3.50 23.71
CA LYS A 146 11.88 3.16 23.20
C LYS A 146 12.21 1.67 23.22
N ASP A 147 11.58 0.93 24.14
CA ASP A 147 11.78 -0.51 24.29
C ASP A 147 10.85 -1.33 23.39
N ASP A 148 9.90 -0.69 22.70
CA ASP A 148 9.01 -1.34 21.76
C ASP A 148 9.73 -1.55 20.41
N ALA A 149 9.51 -2.72 19.81
CA ALA A 149 10.03 -3.08 18.50
C ALA A 149 9.59 -2.12 17.38
N VAL A 150 8.55 -1.31 17.58
CA VAL A 150 8.06 -0.33 16.58
C VAL A 150 8.41 1.12 16.92
N TYR A 151 9.35 1.34 17.86
CA TYR A 151 9.76 2.68 18.26
C TYR A 151 10.18 3.55 17.06
N MET A 152 9.65 4.77 17.00
CA MET A 152 9.99 5.76 15.99
C MET A 152 10.27 7.09 16.67
N GLU A 153 11.51 7.57 16.58
CA GLU A 153 11.97 8.75 17.31
C GLU A 153 11.30 10.06 16.83
N ASP A 154 11.13 10.21 15.53
CA ASP A 154 10.65 11.45 14.92
C ASP A 154 9.12 11.67 15.13
N ASP A 155 8.74 12.82 15.72
CA ASP A 155 7.35 13.19 15.98
C ASP A 155 6.52 13.38 14.71
N LEU A 156 7.12 13.94 13.66
CA LEU A 156 6.46 14.17 12.37
C LEU A 156 6.14 12.84 11.70
N LEU A 157 7.09 11.89 11.73
CA LEU A 157 6.89 10.56 11.16
C LEU A 157 5.85 9.75 11.96
N ARG A 158 5.85 9.83 13.29
CA ARG A 158 4.80 9.21 14.13
C ARG A 158 3.42 9.77 13.81
N SER A 159 3.33 11.09 13.65
CA SER A 159 2.09 11.77 13.28
C SER A 159 1.59 11.33 11.91
N GLU A 160 2.46 11.25 10.90
CA GLU A 160 2.09 10.84 9.54
C GLU A 160 1.76 9.35 9.44
N TYR A 161 2.56 8.48 10.03
CA TYR A 161 2.53 7.04 9.77
C TYR A 161 1.71 6.23 10.77
N VAL A 162 1.19 6.85 11.83
CA VAL A 162 0.25 6.22 12.79
C VAL A 162 -1.04 7.03 12.93
N LEU A 163 -0.94 8.34 13.13
CA LEU A 163 -2.09 9.16 13.53
C LEU A 163 -2.87 9.74 12.36
N ASN A 164 -2.23 10.03 11.22
CA ASN A 164 -2.90 10.64 10.07
C ASN A 164 -3.93 9.65 9.45
N GLU A 165 -5.20 10.05 9.38
CA GLU A 165 -6.31 9.25 8.86
C GLU A 165 -6.53 9.44 7.34
N THR A 166 -5.73 10.28 6.69
CA THR A 166 -5.83 10.62 5.26
C THR A 166 -4.48 10.47 4.57
N GLY A 167 -4.48 10.16 3.27
CA GLY A 167 -3.25 10.01 2.50
C GLY A 167 -3.42 10.16 0.99
N LYS A 168 -2.32 9.97 0.28
CA LYS A 168 -2.23 9.94 -1.19
C LYS A 168 -1.51 8.68 -1.62
N ILE A 169 -2.09 7.95 -2.56
CA ILE A 169 -1.48 6.77 -3.19
C ILE A 169 -1.13 7.14 -4.62
N TYR A 170 0.14 7.00 -5.00
CA TYR A 170 0.60 7.40 -6.34
C TYR A 170 0.24 6.33 -7.36
N VAL A 171 -0.19 6.76 -8.54
CA VAL A 171 -0.58 5.88 -9.66
C VAL A 171 -0.11 6.50 -10.98
N GLY A 172 -0.37 5.82 -12.11
CA GLY A 172 -0.01 6.32 -13.44
C GLY A 172 1.21 5.62 -14.03
N SER A 173 2.20 6.38 -14.50
CA SER A 173 3.47 5.86 -15.04
C SER A 173 4.64 6.68 -14.51
N HIS A 174 5.87 6.14 -14.63
CA HIS A 174 7.08 6.83 -14.19
C HIS A 174 7.29 8.21 -14.86
N ASP A 175 6.74 8.43 -16.05
CA ASP A 175 6.80 9.70 -16.80
C ASP A 175 5.52 10.55 -16.70
N TYR A 176 4.47 10.04 -16.04
CA TYR A 176 3.23 10.75 -15.73
C TYR A 176 2.68 10.23 -14.40
N ILE A 177 3.17 10.80 -13.30
CA ILE A 177 2.78 10.39 -11.94
C ILE A 177 1.58 11.23 -11.49
N SER A 178 0.48 10.57 -11.17
CA SER A 178 -0.67 11.16 -10.51
C SER A 178 -0.89 10.53 -9.13
N SER A 179 -1.92 10.97 -8.41
CA SER A 179 -2.26 10.43 -7.08
C SER A 179 -3.75 10.25 -6.91
N VAL A 180 -4.12 9.19 -6.20
CA VAL A 180 -5.46 8.94 -5.68
C VAL A 180 -5.48 9.35 -4.19
N PRO A 181 -6.33 10.31 -3.78
CA PRO A 181 -6.54 10.57 -2.37
C PRO A 181 -7.23 9.37 -1.69
N TRP A 182 -6.83 9.06 -0.46
CA TRP A 182 -7.32 7.88 0.26
C TRP A 182 -7.65 8.18 1.72
N ASN A 183 -8.83 7.78 2.16
CA ASN A 183 -9.25 7.86 3.56
C ASN A 183 -8.95 6.54 4.27
N PHE A 184 -7.92 6.53 5.13
CA PHE A 184 -7.59 5.36 5.95
C PHE A 184 -8.63 5.18 7.07
N SER A 185 -8.99 6.26 7.77
CA SER A 185 -10.06 6.23 8.78
C SER A 185 -9.86 5.19 9.90
N GLN A 186 -8.61 4.90 10.27
CA GLN A 186 -8.29 3.81 11.21
C GLN A 186 -8.93 3.99 12.59
N PHE A 187 -9.31 5.22 12.99
CA PHE A 187 -9.98 5.48 14.27
C PHE A 187 -11.49 5.71 14.13
N ALA A 188 -12.08 5.40 12.97
CA ALA A 188 -13.52 5.47 12.79
C ALA A 188 -14.25 4.49 13.73
N GLN A 189 -15.43 4.88 14.20
CA GLN A 189 -16.22 4.07 15.14
C GLN A 189 -16.46 2.64 14.61
N GLY A 190 -16.19 1.66 15.47
CA GLY A 190 -16.33 0.22 15.20
C GLY A 190 -15.19 -0.41 14.39
N LEU A 191 -14.29 0.37 13.78
CA LEU A 191 -13.22 -0.19 12.94
C LEU A 191 -12.20 -1.00 13.74
N GLY A 192 -11.95 -0.63 15.00
CA GLY A 192 -11.03 -1.37 15.84
C GLY A 192 -11.46 -2.80 16.11
N ASP A 193 -12.77 -3.02 16.36
CA ASP A 193 -13.33 -4.36 16.51
C ASP A 193 -13.18 -5.20 15.23
N ILE A 194 -13.35 -4.57 14.06
CA ILE A 194 -13.14 -5.22 12.77
C ILE A 194 -11.65 -5.57 12.56
N CYS A 195 -10.73 -4.69 12.95
CA CYS A 195 -9.30 -4.97 12.86
C CYS A 195 -8.90 -6.20 13.70
N PHE A 196 -9.38 -6.32 14.94
CA PHE A 196 -9.15 -7.53 15.75
C PHE A 196 -9.83 -8.77 15.15
N GLN A 197 -11.04 -8.63 14.60
CA GLN A 197 -11.71 -9.72 13.89
C GLN A 197 -10.87 -10.23 12.71
N ILE A 198 -10.12 -9.37 12.01
CA ILE A 198 -9.20 -9.79 10.95
C ILE A 198 -8.12 -10.73 11.49
N LEU A 199 -7.48 -10.40 12.63
CA LEU A 199 -6.50 -11.31 13.23
C LEU A 199 -7.13 -12.64 13.65
N ASP A 200 -8.30 -12.59 14.28
CA ASP A 200 -9.04 -13.77 14.78
C ASP A 200 -9.64 -14.66 13.67
N LYS A 201 -9.64 -14.19 12.41
CA LYS A 201 -10.12 -14.93 11.24
C LYS A 201 -9.01 -15.43 10.32
N SER A 202 -7.75 -15.22 10.69
CA SER A 202 -6.61 -15.87 10.02
C SER A 202 -6.64 -17.38 10.22
N ASN A 203 -6.13 -18.12 9.23
CA ASN A 203 -6.00 -19.58 9.32
C ASN A 203 -5.18 -19.98 10.56
N MET A 204 -4.13 -19.22 10.91
CA MET A 204 -3.34 -19.44 12.13
C MET A 204 -4.20 -19.34 13.41
N ALA A 205 -5.04 -18.31 13.52
CA ALA A 205 -5.93 -18.15 14.68
C ALA A 205 -7.09 -19.15 14.69
N LEU A 206 -7.57 -19.57 13.52
CA LEU A 206 -8.63 -20.58 13.40
C LEU A 206 -8.12 -22.00 13.73
N GLU A 207 -6.84 -22.28 13.45
CA GLU A 207 -6.19 -23.54 13.80
C GLU A 207 -5.86 -23.60 15.29
N ASP A 208 -5.17 -22.60 15.83
CA ASP A 208 -4.84 -22.50 17.25
C ASP A 208 -4.75 -21.02 17.71
N LEU A 209 -5.88 -20.52 18.23
CA LEU A 209 -5.98 -19.16 18.74
C LEU A 209 -5.03 -18.89 19.92
N ALA A 210 -4.72 -19.89 20.76
CA ALA A 210 -3.82 -19.69 21.90
C ALA A 210 -2.38 -19.49 21.41
N ALA A 211 -1.93 -20.34 20.48
CA ALA A 211 -0.61 -20.23 19.86
C ALA A 211 -0.44 -18.94 19.05
N ASP A 212 -1.47 -18.52 18.30
CA ASP A 212 -1.45 -17.25 17.58
C ASP A 212 -1.39 -16.05 18.55
N THR A 213 -2.23 -16.03 19.59
CA THR A 213 -2.27 -14.93 20.57
C THR A 213 -0.91 -14.68 21.21
N LYS A 214 -0.15 -15.73 21.54
CA LYS A 214 1.23 -15.63 22.07
C LYS A 214 2.16 -14.87 21.13
N LYS A 215 2.00 -15.04 19.83
CA LYS A 215 2.86 -14.42 18.80
C LYS A 215 2.44 -12.99 18.44
N ARG A 216 1.25 -12.53 18.86
CA ARG A 216 0.77 -11.15 18.61
C ARG A 216 1.58 -10.06 19.33
N GLY A 217 2.59 -10.41 20.13
CA GLY A 217 3.57 -9.45 20.65
C GLY A 217 4.65 -9.06 19.63
N ASP A 218 4.80 -9.82 18.55
CA ASP A 218 5.81 -9.60 17.53
C ASP A 218 5.22 -8.86 16.31
N PRO A 219 5.70 -7.64 15.98
CA PRO A 219 5.22 -6.92 14.81
C PRO A 219 5.52 -7.66 13.48
N VAL A 220 6.54 -8.53 13.44
CA VAL A 220 6.86 -9.34 12.25
C VAL A 220 5.73 -10.35 12.00
N HIS A 221 5.35 -11.13 13.03
CA HIS A 221 4.23 -12.06 12.97
C HIS A 221 2.93 -11.36 12.57
N VAL A 222 2.56 -10.27 13.27
CA VAL A 222 1.33 -9.52 12.99
C VAL A 222 1.32 -8.98 11.56
N SER A 223 2.45 -8.43 11.07
CA SER A 223 2.55 -7.92 9.70
C SER A 223 2.32 -9.01 8.66
N ARG A 224 2.90 -10.20 8.89
CA ARG A 224 2.75 -11.35 7.99
C ARG A 224 1.31 -11.87 7.97
N VAL A 225 0.67 -12.03 9.12
CA VAL A 225 -0.76 -12.38 9.23
C VAL A 225 -1.63 -11.38 8.46
N LEU A 226 -1.37 -10.09 8.61
CA LEU A 226 -2.13 -9.04 7.93
C LEU A 226 -1.91 -9.08 6.41
N SER A 227 -0.70 -9.31 5.92
CA SER A 227 -0.45 -9.43 4.48
C SER A 227 -1.32 -10.51 3.83
N ALA A 228 -1.51 -11.65 4.52
CA ALA A 228 -2.39 -12.73 4.09
C ALA A 228 -3.86 -12.33 4.19
N MET A 229 -4.28 -11.83 5.35
CA MET A 229 -5.70 -11.56 5.65
C MET A 229 -6.32 -10.42 4.85
N ILE A 230 -5.53 -9.51 4.29
CA ILE A 230 -6.08 -8.43 3.46
C ILE A 230 -6.60 -8.96 2.12
N ASN A 231 -6.04 -10.06 1.59
CA ASN A 231 -6.56 -10.73 0.40
C ASN A 231 -7.33 -12.00 0.78
N CYS A 232 -8.28 -12.44 -0.05
CA CYS A 232 -9.19 -13.55 0.30
C CYS A 232 -8.79 -14.92 -0.32
N ASN A 233 -7.54 -15.12 -0.75
CA ASN A 233 -7.21 -16.29 -1.58
C ASN A 233 -7.16 -17.60 -0.78
N ASP A 234 -6.65 -17.56 0.45
CA ASP A 234 -6.47 -18.75 1.28
C ASP A 234 -7.20 -18.65 2.63
N ASP A 235 -7.38 -17.44 3.15
CA ASP A 235 -8.07 -17.14 4.42
C ASP A 235 -9.50 -16.62 4.20
N LYS A 236 -10.21 -16.35 5.30
CA LYS A 236 -11.42 -15.50 5.28
C LYS A 236 -11.10 -14.01 5.08
N GLY A 237 -10.18 -13.71 4.18
CA GLY A 237 -9.61 -12.38 4.02
C GLY A 237 -10.56 -11.33 3.44
N VAL A 238 -10.10 -10.08 3.46
CA VAL A 238 -10.98 -8.91 3.28
C VAL A 238 -11.40 -8.70 1.83
N LEU A 239 -10.46 -8.69 0.89
CA LEU A 239 -10.70 -8.26 -0.49
C LEU A 239 -10.51 -9.37 -1.52
N GLN A 240 -11.40 -9.40 -2.50
CA GLN A 240 -11.24 -10.21 -3.71
C GLN A 240 -10.62 -9.37 -4.84
N GLY A 241 -9.48 -9.83 -5.37
CA GLY A 241 -8.80 -9.19 -6.49
C GLY A 241 -9.53 -9.39 -7.82
N ASN A 242 -9.55 -8.36 -8.68
CA ASN A 242 -10.04 -8.48 -10.06
C ASN A 242 -9.36 -7.47 -11.00
N TRP A 243 -8.67 -7.98 -12.02
CA TRP A 243 -7.96 -7.20 -13.04
C TRP A 243 -8.55 -7.32 -14.45
N SER A 244 -9.74 -7.92 -14.58
CA SER A 244 -10.39 -8.13 -15.88
C SER A 244 -10.91 -6.85 -16.54
N GLY A 245 -11.06 -5.78 -15.76
CA GLY A 245 -11.69 -4.52 -16.17
C GLY A 245 -13.22 -4.55 -16.17
N LYS A 246 -13.82 -5.67 -15.77
CA LYS A 246 -15.26 -5.86 -15.60
C LYS A 246 -15.55 -6.29 -14.16
N TYR A 247 -16.48 -5.59 -13.51
CA TYR A 247 -16.74 -5.73 -12.07
C TYR A 247 -18.20 -6.09 -11.77
N PRO A 248 -18.73 -7.20 -12.31
CA PRO A 248 -20.11 -7.58 -12.06
C PRO A 248 -20.32 -7.93 -10.57
N ASN A 249 -21.46 -7.53 -10.00
CA ASN A 249 -21.83 -7.84 -8.61
C ASN A 249 -20.81 -7.35 -7.57
N GLY A 250 -20.06 -6.29 -7.87
CA GLY A 250 -19.06 -5.72 -6.99
C GLY A 250 -18.77 -4.26 -7.33
N THR A 251 -17.89 -3.66 -6.54
CA THR A 251 -17.44 -2.28 -6.71
C THR A 251 -16.24 -2.22 -7.64
N CYS A 252 -16.22 -1.26 -8.56
CA CYS A 252 -15.03 -0.96 -9.36
C CYS A 252 -13.88 -0.53 -8.44
N PRO A 253 -12.65 -1.08 -8.58
CA PRO A 253 -11.51 -0.71 -7.73
C PRO A 253 -11.21 0.81 -7.70
N THR A 254 -11.50 1.54 -8.77
CA THR A 254 -11.32 3.00 -8.86
C THR A 254 -12.43 3.83 -8.21
N SER A 255 -13.48 3.18 -7.69
CA SER A 255 -14.59 3.86 -6.99
C SER A 255 -14.37 3.95 -5.48
N TRP A 256 -13.45 3.17 -4.92
CA TRP A 256 -13.13 3.22 -3.50
C TRP A 256 -12.47 4.55 -3.15
N THR A 257 -13.02 5.21 -2.14
CA THR A 257 -12.52 6.47 -1.54
C THR A 257 -11.66 6.25 -0.31
N GLY A 258 -11.73 5.05 0.27
CA GLY A 258 -11.12 4.75 1.56
C GLY A 258 -11.36 3.31 2.01
N SER A 259 -10.81 2.99 3.17
CA SER A 259 -10.79 1.62 3.72
C SER A 259 -11.96 1.32 4.65
N ALA A 260 -12.58 2.33 5.26
CA ALA A 260 -13.60 2.12 6.29
C ALA A 260 -14.80 1.31 5.80
N ASP A 261 -15.34 1.64 4.62
CA ASP A 261 -16.53 0.96 4.10
C ASP A 261 -16.22 -0.43 3.53
N ILE A 262 -15.00 -0.66 3.03
CA ILE A 262 -14.54 -2.01 2.69
C ILE A 262 -14.57 -2.90 3.93
N LEU A 263 -13.93 -2.45 5.02
CA LEU A 263 -13.83 -3.19 6.28
C LEU A 263 -15.22 -3.43 6.91
N ARG A 264 -16.08 -2.41 6.92
CA ARG A 264 -17.47 -2.55 7.40
C ARG A 264 -18.29 -3.51 6.53
N CYS A 265 -18.10 -3.50 5.22
CA CYS A 265 -18.77 -4.42 4.31
C CYS A 265 -18.39 -5.85 4.66
N TRP A 266 -17.08 -6.15 4.73
CA TRP A 266 -16.56 -7.47 5.11
C TRP A 266 -17.12 -7.95 6.47
N HIS A 267 -17.17 -7.07 7.46
CA HIS A 267 -17.75 -7.38 8.76
C HIS A 267 -19.24 -7.71 8.67
N LYS A 268 -20.03 -6.84 8.03
CA LYS A 268 -21.49 -6.97 7.91
C LYS A 268 -21.91 -8.20 7.11
N THR A 269 -21.10 -8.62 6.15
CA THR A 269 -21.33 -9.83 5.34
C THR A 269 -20.76 -11.10 5.97
N GLN A 270 -20.46 -11.08 7.28
CA GLN A 270 -19.94 -12.22 8.03
C GLN A 270 -18.60 -12.75 7.49
N CYS A 271 -17.67 -11.83 7.21
CA CYS A 271 -16.34 -12.11 6.67
C CYS A 271 -16.34 -12.67 5.24
N GLN A 272 -17.36 -12.34 4.43
CA GLN A 272 -17.32 -12.63 2.99
C GLN A 272 -16.44 -11.59 2.27
N ALA A 273 -15.62 -12.08 1.34
CA ALA A 273 -14.70 -11.24 0.58
C ALA A 273 -15.43 -10.10 -0.15
N VAL A 274 -14.90 -8.88 0.01
CA VAL A 274 -15.42 -7.67 -0.60
C VAL A 274 -14.92 -7.58 -2.04
N LYS A 275 -15.86 -7.42 -2.97
CA LYS A 275 -15.61 -7.31 -4.40
C LYS A 275 -15.60 -5.84 -4.82
N TYR A 276 -14.61 -5.30 -5.50
CA TYR A 276 -13.29 -5.87 -5.84
C TYR A 276 -12.16 -4.92 -5.45
N GLY A 277 -10.96 -5.48 -5.30
CA GLY A 277 -9.73 -4.73 -5.05
C GLY A 277 -8.69 -4.90 -6.17
N GLN A 278 -7.76 -3.95 -6.23
CA GLN A 278 -6.50 -3.99 -6.98
C GLN A 278 -5.36 -3.51 -6.04
N CYS A 279 -4.10 -3.56 -6.45
CA CYS A 279 -2.95 -3.39 -5.54
C CYS A 279 -3.04 -2.17 -4.61
N TRP A 280 -3.41 -0.99 -5.11
CA TRP A 280 -3.57 0.21 -4.28
C TRP A 280 -4.70 0.11 -3.25
N VAL A 281 -5.77 -0.64 -3.56
CA VAL A 281 -6.88 -0.90 -2.63
C VAL A 281 -6.42 -1.83 -1.52
N PHE A 282 -5.69 -2.91 -1.87
CA PHE A 282 -5.09 -3.81 -0.88
C PHE A 282 -4.12 -3.04 0.02
N ALA A 283 -3.21 -2.26 -0.54
CA ALA A 283 -2.27 -1.43 0.21
C ALA A 283 -2.96 -0.40 1.11
N GLY A 284 -4.02 0.25 0.63
CA GLY A 284 -4.81 1.21 1.40
C GLY A 284 -5.47 0.57 2.64
N VAL A 285 -6.08 -0.60 2.47
CA VAL A 285 -6.67 -1.37 3.58
C VAL A 285 -5.60 -1.91 4.52
N ALA A 286 -4.50 -2.45 4.02
CA ALA A 286 -3.39 -2.92 4.85
C ALA A 286 -2.81 -1.79 5.72
N CYS A 287 -2.55 -0.62 5.12
CA CYS A 287 -2.09 0.57 5.82
C CYS A 287 -3.05 0.96 6.96
N THR A 288 -4.36 0.95 6.69
CA THR A 288 -5.40 1.25 7.69
C THR A 288 -5.33 0.32 8.90
N VAL A 289 -5.32 -1.00 8.65
CA VAL A 289 -5.34 -2.01 9.72
C VAL A 289 -4.02 -1.99 10.52
N MET A 290 -2.88 -1.83 9.84
CA MET A 290 -1.57 -1.72 10.49
C MET A 290 -1.46 -0.45 11.35
N ARG A 291 -1.91 0.70 10.84
CA ARG A 291 -1.96 1.96 11.60
C ARG A 291 -2.86 1.86 12.82
N PHE A 292 -4.02 1.21 12.71
CA PHE A 292 -4.89 0.95 13.86
C PHE A 292 -4.15 0.21 14.97
N PHE A 293 -3.41 -0.86 14.62
CA PHE A 293 -2.64 -1.62 15.60
C PHE A 293 -1.44 -0.86 16.19
N GLY A 294 -1.08 0.29 15.62
CA GLY A 294 0.06 1.10 16.05
C GLY A 294 1.36 0.75 15.34
N LEU A 295 1.31 0.00 14.24
CA LEU A 295 2.45 -0.15 13.34
C LEU A 295 2.60 1.15 12.52
N PRO A 296 3.77 1.83 12.54
CA PRO A 296 4.00 2.96 11.65
C PRO A 296 4.08 2.47 10.21
N THR A 297 3.10 2.84 9.37
CA THR A 297 2.93 2.28 8.03
C THR A 297 2.66 3.35 6.97
N ARG A 298 3.26 3.20 5.77
CA ARG A 298 3.03 4.06 4.60
C ARG A 298 2.79 3.24 3.33
N CYS A 299 1.92 3.72 2.45
CA CYS A 299 1.76 3.14 1.11
C CYS A 299 2.95 3.55 0.23
N VAL A 300 3.45 2.62 -0.57
CA VAL A 300 4.57 2.82 -1.49
C VAL A 300 4.15 2.35 -2.88
N THR A 301 4.38 3.20 -3.88
CA THR A 301 4.15 2.89 -5.29
C THR A 301 5.49 2.69 -5.98
N ASN A 302 5.67 1.53 -6.60
CA ASN A 302 6.78 1.26 -7.52
C ASN A 302 6.29 1.38 -8.96
N PHE A 303 6.88 2.26 -9.78
CA PHE A 303 6.56 2.31 -11.21
C PHE A 303 7.43 1.33 -11.99
N THR A 304 6.87 0.81 -13.09
CA THR A 304 7.49 -0.25 -13.91
C THR A 304 7.91 -1.44 -13.04
N SER A 305 7.00 -1.91 -12.17
CA SER A 305 7.23 -2.99 -11.22
C SER A 305 7.23 -4.33 -11.94
N ALA A 306 8.32 -5.09 -11.83
CA ALA A 306 8.36 -6.43 -12.36
C ALA A 306 7.54 -7.39 -11.50
N HIS A 307 6.92 -8.37 -12.14
CA HIS A 307 6.38 -9.58 -11.53
C HIS A 307 7.05 -10.74 -12.25
N ASP A 308 8.25 -11.07 -11.75
CA ASP A 308 9.08 -12.20 -12.18
C ASP A 308 8.53 -13.47 -11.55
N LYS A 309 8.01 -14.38 -12.38
CA LYS A 309 7.32 -15.60 -11.91
C LYS A 309 8.23 -16.82 -11.82
N ASP A 310 9.32 -16.84 -12.56
CA ASP A 310 10.28 -17.95 -12.50
C ASP A 310 11.46 -17.66 -11.56
N GLY A 311 11.50 -16.43 -11.02
CA GLY A 311 12.40 -15.98 -9.96
C GLY A 311 13.83 -15.82 -10.46
N ASN A 312 14.04 -15.63 -11.76
CA ASN A 312 15.37 -15.60 -12.37
C ASN A 312 16.01 -14.19 -12.42
N LEU A 313 15.31 -13.17 -11.89
CA LEU A 313 15.63 -11.73 -11.90
C LEU A 313 15.55 -11.07 -13.30
N SER A 314 14.88 -11.69 -14.25
CA SER A 314 14.68 -11.19 -15.61
C SER A 314 13.22 -11.39 -16.02
N CYS A 315 12.67 -10.40 -16.72
CA CYS A 315 11.35 -10.46 -17.32
C CYS A 315 11.48 -10.61 -18.84
N ASP A 316 11.11 -11.78 -19.36
CA ASP A 316 11.21 -12.08 -20.79
C ASP A 316 9.92 -11.72 -21.53
N ARG A 317 10.06 -10.92 -22.58
CA ARG A 317 8.95 -10.50 -23.46
C ARG A 317 9.21 -10.91 -24.90
N PHE A 318 8.19 -11.43 -25.55
CA PHE A 318 8.26 -12.00 -26.88
C PHE A 318 7.41 -11.19 -27.86
N TYR A 319 8.02 -10.76 -28.96
CA TYR A 319 7.35 -10.11 -30.08
C TYR A 319 7.35 -11.05 -31.29
N TYR A 320 6.18 -11.46 -31.73
CA TYR A 320 6.01 -12.37 -32.86
C TYR A 320 5.97 -11.61 -34.18
N GLU A 321 6.93 -11.90 -35.06
CA GLU A 321 7.13 -11.19 -36.34
C GLU A 321 5.95 -11.39 -37.31
N SER A 322 5.28 -12.55 -37.24
CA SER A 322 4.22 -12.95 -38.17
C SER A 322 2.90 -12.19 -37.99
N ASN A 323 2.58 -11.77 -36.77
CA ASN A 323 1.28 -11.19 -36.42
C ASN A 323 1.40 -9.96 -35.50
N ASN A 324 2.62 -9.48 -35.26
CA ASN A 324 2.93 -8.35 -34.38
C ASN A 324 2.42 -8.56 -32.94
N LYS A 325 2.20 -9.81 -32.50
CA LYS A 325 1.69 -10.11 -31.15
C LYS A 325 2.80 -9.95 -30.12
N GLN A 326 2.45 -9.40 -28.96
CA GLN A 326 3.29 -9.41 -27.78
C GLN A 326 2.77 -10.44 -26.79
N GLU A 327 3.67 -11.29 -26.28
CA GLU A 327 3.40 -12.21 -25.18
C GLU A 327 4.52 -12.13 -24.14
N SER A 328 4.21 -12.47 -22.91
CA SER A 328 5.18 -12.59 -21.83
C SER A 328 4.63 -13.57 -20.80
N HIS A 329 5.50 -14.40 -20.25
CA HIS A 329 5.15 -15.24 -19.11
C HIS A 329 5.13 -14.38 -17.82
N ASP A 330 6.10 -13.49 -17.72
CA ASP A 330 6.22 -12.48 -16.68
C ASP A 330 5.34 -11.27 -16.99
N SER A 331 5.32 -10.29 -16.09
CA SER A 331 4.68 -9.02 -16.38
C SER A 331 5.47 -7.87 -15.78
N VAL A 332 5.49 -6.72 -16.45
CA VAL A 332 5.93 -5.48 -15.83
C VAL A 332 4.73 -4.58 -15.77
N TRP A 333 4.28 -4.33 -14.54
CA TRP A 333 3.15 -3.48 -14.25
C TRP A 333 3.60 -2.03 -14.38
N ASN A 334 2.75 -1.19 -14.97
CA ASN A 334 3.00 0.25 -15.05
C ASN A 334 3.30 0.85 -13.68
N PHE A 335 2.57 0.38 -12.68
CA PHE A 335 2.88 0.58 -11.28
C PHE A 335 2.34 -0.59 -10.45
N HIS A 336 2.93 -0.77 -9.28
CA HIS A 336 2.45 -1.66 -8.24
C HIS A 336 2.52 -0.94 -6.89
N VAL A 337 1.63 -1.29 -5.96
CA VAL A 337 1.51 -0.61 -4.67
C VAL A 337 1.49 -1.64 -3.56
N TRP A 338 2.38 -1.46 -2.59
CA TRP A 338 2.45 -2.22 -1.34
C TRP A 338 2.48 -1.25 -0.14
N VAL A 339 2.73 -1.77 1.06
CA VAL A 339 3.00 -0.94 2.24
C VAL A 339 4.39 -1.21 2.82
N GLU A 340 4.97 -0.18 3.43
CA GLU A 340 6.14 -0.34 4.29
C GLU A 340 5.73 -0.10 5.73
N SER A 341 6.16 -0.98 6.64
CA SER A 341 6.00 -0.79 8.09
C SER A 341 7.35 -0.69 8.78
N TRP A 342 7.47 0.23 9.74
CA TRP A 342 8.70 0.44 10.51
C TRP A 342 8.74 -0.46 11.76
N MET A 343 9.78 -1.28 11.87
CA MET A 343 10.00 -2.16 13.02
C MET A 343 11.46 -2.63 13.13
N SER A 344 11.85 -3.10 14.32
CA SER A 344 13.08 -3.86 14.54
C SER A 344 12.93 -5.31 14.07
N ARG A 345 14.02 -5.92 13.64
CA ARG A 345 14.07 -7.29 13.08
C ARG A 345 14.99 -8.21 13.88
N LYS A 346 14.49 -8.64 15.05
CA LYS A 346 15.23 -9.52 15.98
C LYS A 346 15.35 -10.97 15.49
N ASP A 347 14.60 -11.33 14.45
CA ASP A 347 14.55 -12.65 13.82
C ASP A 347 15.67 -12.88 12.79
N ILE A 348 16.36 -11.81 12.38
CA ILE A 348 17.47 -11.83 11.42
C ILE A 348 18.70 -11.08 12.00
N GLU A 349 19.78 -11.04 11.22
CA GLU A 349 21.02 -10.35 11.64
C GLU A 349 20.82 -8.84 11.85
N GLU A 350 21.67 -8.23 12.69
CA GLU A 350 21.60 -6.81 13.01
C GLU A 350 21.79 -5.90 11.78
N GLY A 351 21.17 -4.72 11.81
CA GLY A 351 21.30 -3.71 10.76
C GLY A 351 20.14 -3.64 9.77
N TYR A 352 19.13 -4.52 9.91
CA TYR A 352 17.94 -4.58 9.06
C TYR A 352 16.66 -4.00 9.70
N ASP A 353 16.79 -3.36 10.86
CA ASP A 353 15.74 -2.52 11.43
C ASP A 353 15.34 -1.37 10.50
N GLY A 354 14.10 -0.91 10.65
CA GLY A 354 13.53 0.21 9.92
C GLY A 354 12.38 -0.24 9.01
N TRP A 355 12.31 0.31 7.80
CA TRP A 355 11.25 0.01 6.84
C TRP A 355 11.31 -1.42 6.31
N GLN A 356 10.18 -2.12 6.42
CA GLN A 356 9.95 -3.47 5.91
C GLN A 356 8.82 -3.47 4.89
N VAL A 357 9.05 -4.02 3.70
CA VAL A 357 8.05 -4.21 2.65
C VAL A 357 7.08 -5.30 3.06
N ILE A 358 5.79 -5.00 2.99
CA ILE A 358 4.70 -5.94 3.19
C ILE A 358 3.73 -5.75 2.02
N ASP A 359 3.55 -6.80 1.22
CA ASP A 359 2.67 -6.74 0.06
C ASP A 359 1.42 -7.62 0.29
N PRO A 360 0.24 -6.99 0.50
CA PRO A 360 -1.02 -7.71 0.64
C PRO A 360 -1.61 -8.19 -0.70
N THR A 361 -0.98 -7.85 -1.83
CA THR A 361 -1.46 -8.24 -3.16
C THR A 361 -1.10 -9.71 -3.43
N PRO A 362 -2.06 -10.56 -3.83
CA PRO A 362 -1.82 -11.97 -4.04
C PRO A 362 -1.09 -12.23 -5.37
N GLN A 363 0.23 -12.01 -5.39
CA GLN A 363 1.09 -12.28 -6.55
C GLN A 363 1.78 -13.63 -6.44
N GLU A 364 2.52 -13.85 -5.36
CA GLU A 364 3.27 -15.09 -5.10
C GLU A 364 2.83 -15.77 -3.82
N ARG A 365 3.02 -17.10 -3.77
CA ARG A 365 2.78 -17.88 -2.56
C ARG A 365 4.09 -18.02 -1.77
N SER A 366 4.07 -17.61 -0.50
CA SER A 366 5.10 -17.93 0.48
C SER A 366 4.63 -19.05 1.38
N GLU A 367 5.41 -20.14 1.47
CA GLU A 367 5.08 -21.32 2.30
C GLU A 367 3.67 -21.89 2.03
N GLY A 368 3.21 -21.77 0.78
CA GLY A 368 1.89 -22.25 0.35
C GLY A 368 0.74 -21.26 0.57
N MET A 369 0.97 -20.05 1.07
CA MET A 369 -0.04 -19.02 1.32
C MET A 369 0.26 -17.73 0.53
N PHE A 370 -0.76 -17.02 0.07
CA PHE A 370 -0.61 -15.70 -0.56
C PHE A 370 -0.33 -14.62 0.49
N CYS A 371 0.91 -14.56 0.93
CA CYS A 371 1.47 -13.57 1.83
C CYS A 371 2.86 -13.16 1.35
N CYS A 372 3.24 -11.91 1.60
CA CYS A 372 4.54 -11.37 1.19
C CYS A 372 5.08 -10.40 2.24
N GLY A 373 6.29 -10.69 2.71
CA GLY A 373 7.00 -9.87 3.70
C GLY A 373 6.75 -10.31 5.15
N PRO A 374 7.33 -9.59 6.13
CA PRO A 374 8.07 -8.34 5.98
C PRO A 374 9.50 -8.51 5.39
N ALA A 375 9.79 -7.87 4.25
CA ALA A 375 11.12 -7.86 3.62
C ALA A 375 11.89 -6.57 3.96
N PRO A 376 13.12 -6.61 4.50
CA PRO A 376 13.84 -5.38 4.83
C PRO A 376 14.20 -4.58 3.58
N VAL A 377 13.78 -3.31 3.50
CA VAL A 377 14.13 -2.41 2.37
C VAL A 377 15.65 -2.29 2.20
N ARG A 378 16.39 -2.31 3.33
CA ARG A 378 17.86 -2.33 3.33
C ARG A 378 18.44 -3.62 2.71
N ALA A 379 17.81 -4.77 2.93
CA ALA A 379 18.25 -6.04 2.35
C ALA A 379 18.03 -6.05 0.84
N VAL A 380 16.86 -5.55 0.40
CA VAL A 380 16.54 -5.31 -1.03
C VAL A 380 17.61 -4.41 -1.66
N ARG A 381 17.91 -3.24 -1.07
CA ARG A 381 18.94 -2.34 -1.60
C ARG A 381 20.31 -2.97 -1.75
N LYS A 382 20.69 -3.84 -0.81
CA LYS A 382 22.00 -4.51 -0.81
C LYS A 382 22.03 -5.77 -1.68
N GLY A 383 20.91 -6.24 -2.21
CA GLY A 383 20.84 -7.54 -2.89
C GLY A 383 21.08 -8.72 -1.95
N GLN A 384 20.77 -8.56 -0.65
CA GLN A 384 20.85 -9.64 0.34
C GLN A 384 19.55 -10.43 0.39
N VAL A 385 19.27 -11.14 -0.71
CA VAL A 385 17.98 -11.78 -0.94
C VAL A 385 17.75 -13.06 -0.13
N SER A 386 18.76 -13.56 0.60
CA SER A 386 18.60 -14.72 1.49
C SER A 386 17.92 -14.41 2.81
N LEU A 387 17.77 -13.13 3.17
CA LEU A 387 17.12 -12.72 4.40
C LEU A 387 15.60 -12.79 4.23
N GLY A 388 14.92 -13.42 5.18
CA GLY A 388 13.46 -13.47 5.18
C GLY A 388 12.82 -12.08 5.39
N TYR A 389 11.62 -11.84 4.92
CA TYR A 389 10.73 -12.74 4.16
C TYR A 389 10.63 -12.27 2.70
N GLU A 390 10.51 -13.19 1.74
CA GLU A 390 10.30 -12.90 0.30
C GLU A 390 11.22 -11.84 -0.34
N THR A 391 12.38 -11.55 0.25
CA THR A 391 13.34 -10.57 -0.30
C THR A 391 13.75 -10.85 -1.75
N PRO A 392 13.90 -12.10 -2.24
CA PRO A 392 14.18 -12.33 -3.66
C PRO A 392 13.09 -11.80 -4.59
N PHE A 393 11.83 -12.00 -4.21
CA PHE A 393 10.67 -11.51 -4.97
C PHE A 393 10.67 -9.98 -5.01
N VAL A 394 10.70 -9.33 -3.84
CA VAL A 394 10.72 -7.86 -3.74
C VAL A 394 11.94 -7.25 -4.44
N PHE A 395 13.09 -7.94 -4.43
CA PHE A 395 14.27 -7.52 -5.17
C PHE A 395 14.04 -7.53 -6.68
N ALA A 396 13.41 -8.59 -7.21
CA ALA A 396 13.05 -8.69 -8.61
C ALA A 396 12.09 -7.56 -9.02
N GLU A 397 11.09 -7.25 -8.19
CA GLU A 397 10.11 -6.19 -8.47
C GLU A 397 10.73 -4.82 -8.78
N VAL A 398 11.90 -4.53 -8.21
CA VAL A 398 12.59 -3.23 -8.34
C VAL A 398 13.91 -3.28 -9.14
N ASN A 399 14.44 -4.45 -9.45
CA ASN A 399 15.73 -4.60 -10.16
C ASN A 399 15.70 -5.54 -11.37
N ALA A 400 14.60 -6.24 -11.70
CA ALA A 400 14.62 -7.20 -12.79
C ALA A 400 15.03 -6.58 -14.13
N ASP A 401 15.87 -7.28 -14.89
CA ASP A 401 16.18 -6.90 -16.26
C ASP A 401 14.98 -7.20 -17.16
N VAL A 402 14.73 -6.36 -18.18
CA VAL A 402 13.69 -6.64 -19.19
C VAL A 402 14.36 -7.04 -20.49
N VAL A 403 14.14 -8.29 -20.92
CA VAL A 403 14.71 -8.82 -22.16
C VAL A 403 13.62 -8.93 -23.21
N MET A 404 13.84 -8.26 -24.34
CA MET A 404 12.93 -8.31 -25.48
C MET A 404 13.45 -9.30 -26.53
N TRP A 405 12.63 -10.25 -26.92
CA TRP A 405 12.91 -11.28 -27.92
C TRP A 405 12.02 -11.10 -29.14
N SER A 406 12.58 -11.20 -30.35
CA SER A 406 11.78 -11.44 -31.55
C SER A 406 11.60 -12.94 -31.75
N VAL A 407 10.42 -13.34 -32.18
CA VAL A 407 10.08 -14.73 -32.50
C VAL A 407 9.68 -14.81 -33.96
N ALA A 408 10.53 -15.46 -34.76
CA ALA A 408 10.29 -15.71 -36.17
C ALA A 408 9.19 -16.77 -36.38
N ALA A 409 8.67 -16.87 -37.60
CA ALA A 409 7.60 -17.83 -37.94
C ALA A 409 7.98 -19.31 -37.71
N ASP A 410 9.28 -19.63 -37.77
CA ASP A 410 9.84 -20.96 -37.48
C ASP A 410 10.06 -21.23 -35.97
N GLY A 411 9.75 -20.26 -35.10
CA GLY A 411 9.93 -20.34 -33.66
C GLY A 411 11.30 -19.91 -33.15
N ARG A 412 12.24 -19.54 -34.04
CA ARG A 412 13.57 -19.06 -33.64
C ARG A 412 13.47 -17.75 -32.87
N ARG A 413 14.15 -17.69 -31.71
CA ARG A 413 14.20 -16.51 -30.84
C ARG A 413 15.48 -15.71 -31.07
N THR A 414 15.35 -14.41 -31.28
CA THR A 414 16.49 -13.49 -31.39
C THR A 414 16.37 -12.42 -30.33
N ARG A 415 17.42 -12.22 -29.52
CA ARG A 415 17.43 -11.15 -28.51
C ARG A 415 17.51 -9.80 -29.21
N MET A 416 16.49 -8.96 -29.03
CA MET A 416 16.43 -7.61 -29.60
C MET A 416 17.11 -6.61 -28.68
N SER A 417 16.74 -6.62 -27.40
CA SER A 417 17.31 -5.71 -26.41
C SER A 417 17.29 -6.30 -25.00
N CYS A 418 18.02 -5.66 -24.11
CA CYS A 418 18.04 -5.94 -22.69
C CYS A 418 18.17 -4.63 -21.96
N ASN A 419 17.12 -4.28 -21.24
CA ASN A 419 17.08 -3.05 -20.48
C ASN A 419 17.29 -3.38 -18.99
N THR A 420 18.35 -2.83 -18.42
CA THR A 420 18.74 -3.02 -17.01
C THR A 420 18.25 -1.92 -16.09
N ASP A 421 17.64 -0.86 -16.64
CA ASP A 421 17.25 0.36 -15.93
C ASP A 421 15.74 0.67 -15.99
N HIS A 422 14.96 -0.20 -16.63
CA HIS A 422 13.53 -0.01 -16.88
C HIS A 422 12.70 -0.23 -15.64
N VAL A 423 13.00 -1.28 -14.88
CA VAL A 423 12.21 -1.72 -13.72
C VAL A 423 12.55 -0.90 -12.48
N GLY A 424 11.58 -0.72 -11.60
CA GLY A 424 11.82 -0.12 -10.29
C GLY A 424 12.04 1.40 -10.33
N ARG A 425 11.17 2.15 -11.00
CA ARG A 425 11.36 3.60 -11.20
C ARG A 425 10.48 4.43 -10.30
N CYS A 426 11.00 5.62 -9.95
CA CYS A 426 10.27 6.66 -9.22
C CYS A 426 9.49 6.12 -8.03
N ILE A 427 10.09 5.24 -7.23
CA ILE A 427 9.42 4.61 -6.09
C ILE A 427 8.97 5.73 -5.15
N SER A 428 7.66 5.80 -4.91
CA SER A 428 7.01 7.00 -4.38
C SER A 428 6.18 6.71 -3.14
N THR A 429 6.22 7.63 -2.19
CA THR A 429 5.30 7.67 -1.07
C THR A 429 4.87 9.11 -0.78
N LYS A 430 3.85 9.30 0.05
CA LYS A 430 3.43 10.64 0.50
C LYS A 430 4.48 11.15 1.49
N ARG A 431 4.97 12.38 1.27
CA ARG A 431 5.91 13.03 2.18
C ARG A 431 5.24 13.27 3.55
N ALA A 432 5.98 13.03 4.62
CA ALA A 432 5.47 13.32 5.96
C ALA A 432 5.15 14.81 6.14
N GLY A 433 3.96 15.11 6.66
CA GLY A 433 3.53 16.48 6.95
C GLY A 433 2.96 17.29 5.78
N CYS A 434 3.04 16.82 4.53
CA CYS A 434 2.43 17.50 3.39
C CYS A 434 1.90 16.53 2.32
N ASP A 435 1.27 17.06 1.28
CA ASP A 435 0.64 16.29 0.21
C ASP A 435 1.55 16.10 -1.02
N GLU A 436 2.83 16.41 -0.88
CA GLU A 436 3.83 16.24 -1.94
C GLU A 436 4.32 14.80 -2.04
N ARG A 437 4.84 14.47 -3.23
CA ARG A 437 5.53 13.22 -3.50
C ARG A 437 6.91 13.22 -2.87
N GLU A 438 7.22 12.14 -2.18
CA GLU A 438 8.58 11.79 -1.78
C GLU A 438 9.07 10.63 -2.65
N ASP A 439 10.21 10.82 -3.31
CA ASP A 439 10.89 9.78 -4.06
C ASP A 439 11.83 9.02 -3.14
N ILE A 440 11.57 7.72 -2.96
CA ILE A 440 12.33 6.81 -2.11
C ILE A 440 13.08 5.75 -2.93
N THR A 441 13.27 5.94 -4.24
CA THR A 441 13.95 4.98 -5.12
C THR A 441 15.33 4.60 -4.59
N LEU A 442 16.09 5.57 -4.08
CA LEU A 442 17.43 5.35 -3.52
C LEU A 442 17.44 4.59 -2.18
N GLN A 443 16.27 4.39 -1.56
CA GLN A 443 16.14 3.50 -0.40
C GLN A 443 16.10 2.03 -0.83
N TYR A 444 15.61 1.74 -2.04
CA TYR A 444 15.44 0.39 -2.60
C TYR A 444 16.58 -0.09 -3.47
N LYS A 445 17.29 0.82 -4.15
CA LYS A 445 18.41 0.48 -5.03
C LYS A 445 19.45 1.58 -5.11
N TYR A 446 20.66 1.20 -5.48
CA TYR A 446 21.73 2.17 -5.74
C TYR A 446 21.50 2.86 -7.09
N PRO A 447 22.14 4.03 -7.34
CA PRO A 447 22.04 4.71 -8.63
C PRO A 447 22.44 3.80 -9.79
N GLU A 448 21.63 3.79 -10.84
CA GLU A 448 21.88 2.99 -12.04
C GLU A 448 23.29 3.22 -12.59
N GLY A 449 24.01 2.14 -12.91
CA GLY A 449 25.36 2.19 -13.46
C GLY A 449 26.47 2.41 -12.42
N SER A 450 26.13 2.52 -11.13
CA SER A 450 27.12 2.54 -10.06
C SER A 450 27.71 1.16 -9.80
N LYS A 451 28.88 1.11 -9.14
CA LYS A 451 29.51 -0.18 -8.78
C LYS A 451 28.67 -0.95 -7.77
N GLU A 452 28.06 -0.23 -6.82
CA GLU A 452 27.23 -0.77 -5.76
C GLU A 452 25.95 -1.40 -6.30
N GLU A 453 25.35 -0.78 -7.32
CA GLU A 453 24.18 -1.26 -8.04
C GLU A 453 24.48 -2.62 -8.70
N ARG A 454 25.53 -2.69 -9.53
CA ARG A 454 25.91 -3.95 -10.18
C ARG A 454 26.38 -5.02 -9.21
N ALA A 455 27.05 -4.65 -8.12
CA ALA A 455 27.43 -5.58 -7.08
C ALA A 455 26.20 -6.14 -6.33
N ALA A 456 25.18 -5.31 -6.05
CA ALA A 456 23.93 -5.77 -5.45
C ALA A 456 23.18 -6.75 -6.35
N TYR A 457 23.05 -6.44 -7.64
CA TYR A 457 22.44 -7.33 -8.62
C TYR A 457 23.20 -8.66 -8.72
N ALA A 458 24.52 -8.63 -8.88
CA ALA A 458 25.34 -9.84 -8.96
C ALA A 458 25.22 -10.72 -7.71
N ARG A 459 25.21 -10.11 -6.51
CA ARG A 459 24.97 -10.85 -5.25
C ARG A 459 23.62 -11.56 -5.27
N ALA A 460 22.55 -10.86 -5.64
CA ALA A 460 21.21 -11.44 -5.72
C ALA A 460 21.14 -12.58 -6.75
N THR A 461 21.70 -12.39 -7.95
CA THR A 461 21.75 -13.42 -8.99
C THR A 461 22.49 -14.68 -8.55
N CYS A 462 23.63 -14.55 -7.88
CA CYS A 462 24.36 -15.71 -7.36
C CYS A 462 23.52 -16.52 -6.36
N ILE A 463 22.83 -15.84 -5.44
CA ILE A 463 21.99 -16.50 -4.42
C ILE A 463 20.81 -17.22 -5.08
N VAL A 464 20.10 -16.54 -5.97
CA VAL A 464 18.95 -17.09 -6.71
C VAL A 464 19.33 -18.32 -7.54
N ARG A 465 20.52 -18.34 -8.13
CA ARG A 465 21.03 -19.48 -8.92
C ARG A 465 21.61 -20.62 -8.08
N GLY A 466 21.62 -20.50 -6.75
CA GLY A 466 22.23 -21.49 -5.85
C GLY A 466 23.76 -21.53 -5.92
N GLU A 467 24.39 -20.47 -6.42
CA GLU A 467 25.84 -20.34 -6.51
C GLU A 467 26.40 -19.79 -5.18
N ARG A 468 27.57 -20.29 -4.73
CA ARG A 468 28.21 -19.73 -3.52
C ARG A 468 28.79 -18.35 -3.82
N PRO A 469 28.50 -17.31 -3.01
CA PRO A 469 29.19 -16.03 -3.13
C PRO A 469 30.69 -16.25 -2.93
N GLN A 470 31.52 -15.96 -3.93
CA GLN A 470 32.97 -16.05 -3.78
C GLN A 470 33.47 -14.90 -2.88
N PRO A 471 34.44 -15.12 -1.97
CA PRO A 471 35.09 -14.03 -1.26
C PRO A 471 35.67 -13.03 -2.28
N GLY A 472 35.26 -11.77 -2.23
CA GLY A 472 35.68 -10.74 -3.21
C GLY A 472 34.72 -10.50 -4.40
N VAL A 473 33.45 -10.90 -4.33
CA VAL A 473 32.41 -10.57 -5.34
C VAL A 473 32.38 -9.06 -5.65
N ASP A 474 32.59 -8.20 -4.65
CA ASP A 474 32.61 -6.74 -4.83
C ASP A 474 33.74 -6.28 -5.79
N ASP A 475 34.87 -6.98 -5.86
CA ASP A 475 36.00 -6.64 -6.74
C ASP A 475 35.90 -7.31 -8.13
N LYS A 476 35.29 -8.49 -8.25
CA LYS A 476 35.21 -9.23 -9.53
C LYS A 476 34.16 -8.68 -10.49
N TYR A 477 33.04 -8.17 -9.98
CA TYR A 477 31.95 -7.61 -10.79
C TYR A 477 32.04 -6.08 -10.94
N SER A 478 33.12 -5.47 -10.45
CA SER A 478 33.50 -4.06 -10.67
C SER A 478 33.86 -3.72 -12.13
N ARG A 479 33.81 -4.68 -13.05
CA ARG A 479 33.93 -4.42 -14.49
C ARG A 479 32.54 -4.13 -15.04
N PRO A 480 32.29 -2.94 -15.63
CA PRO A 480 31.07 -2.70 -16.37
C PRO A 480 30.91 -3.83 -17.39
N LEU A 481 29.73 -4.46 -17.43
CA LEU A 481 29.31 -5.14 -18.65
C LEU A 481 29.30 -4.04 -19.71
N VAL A 482 30.34 -4.00 -20.54
CA VAL A 482 30.38 -3.14 -21.70
C VAL A 482 29.12 -3.50 -22.49
N PRO A 483 28.13 -2.59 -22.64
CA PRO A 483 27.14 -2.78 -23.68
C PRO A 483 27.95 -2.90 -24.95
N ASN A 484 27.75 -3.94 -25.76
CA ASN A 484 28.43 -4.03 -27.05
C ASN A 484 28.23 -2.70 -27.80
N GLY A 485 29.29 -1.88 -27.83
CA GLY A 485 29.32 -0.53 -28.43
C GLY A 485 29.11 0.65 -27.45
N ALA A 486 30.12 1.02 -26.66
CA ALA A 486 30.18 2.34 -26.02
C ALA A 486 31.36 3.16 -26.58
N GLY A 487 31.03 4.20 -27.35
CA GLY A 487 31.88 5.36 -27.64
C GLY A 487 31.25 6.61 -27.00
N GLU A 488 32.09 7.55 -26.58
CA GLU A 488 31.85 8.61 -25.59
C GLU A 488 30.66 9.59 -25.81
N ARG A 489 30.14 10.05 -24.65
CA ARG A 489 29.43 11.31 -24.31
C ARG A 489 28.03 11.60 -24.88
N GLY A 490 27.06 11.57 -23.97
CA GLY A 490 26.01 12.58 -23.80
C GLY A 490 24.80 12.54 -24.74
N GLU A 491 23.76 11.77 -24.38
CA GLU A 491 22.31 12.01 -24.58
C GLU A 491 21.50 10.76 -24.14
N PRO A 492 20.17 10.84 -23.87
CA PRO A 492 19.39 9.72 -23.34
C PRO A 492 19.35 8.56 -24.34
N GLN A 493 19.77 7.39 -23.88
CA GLN A 493 20.00 6.18 -24.68
C GLN A 493 18.73 5.74 -25.43
N GLY A 494 18.72 5.98 -26.74
CA GLY A 494 17.89 5.23 -27.68
C GLY A 494 18.58 3.92 -28.00
N GLU A 495 17.84 2.83 -28.02
CA GLU A 495 18.36 1.49 -28.36
C GLU A 495 18.95 1.50 -29.79
N VAL A 496 20.21 1.07 -29.93
CA VAL A 496 20.93 0.93 -31.21
C VAL A 496 21.11 -0.56 -31.49
N VAL A 497 20.58 -1.13 -32.58
CA VAL A 497 21.22 -2.26 -33.33
C VAL A 497 20.62 -2.45 -34.76
N GLN A 498 20.76 -1.53 -35.70
CA GLN A 498 21.67 -1.65 -36.86
C GLN A 498 21.87 -0.23 -37.43
N GLY A 499 22.45 0.64 -36.61
CA GLY A 499 22.59 2.07 -36.91
C GLY A 499 21.33 2.87 -36.56
N LEU A 500 20.12 2.49 -36.98
CA LEU A 500 18.94 3.34 -36.75
C LEU A 500 18.56 3.46 -35.26
N LEU A 501 18.34 4.70 -34.80
CA LEU A 501 17.79 5.03 -33.49
C LEU A 501 16.28 5.28 -33.63
N VAL A 502 15.46 4.59 -32.84
CA VAL A 502 14.00 4.72 -32.87
C VAL A 502 13.50 5.33 -31.56
N ARG A 503 12.62 6.32 -31.65
CA ARG A 503 12.01 6.92 -30.47
C ARG A 503 10.58 7.33 -30.72
N THR A 504 9.66 6.84 -29.90
CA THR A 504 8.24 7.21 -29.94
C THR A 504 7.96 8.32 -28.93
N ARG A 505 7.28 9.38 -29.37
CA ARG A 505 6.89 10.55 -28.57
C ARG A 505 5.45 10.94 -28.84
N LEU A 506 4.79 11.43 -27.80
CA LEU A 506 3.48 12.04 -27.90
C LEU A 506 3.64 13.54 -28.21
N SER A 507 2.85 14.08 -29.14
CA SER A 507 2.96 15.50 -29.56
C SER A 507 2.43 16.49 -28.53
N ARG A 508 1.37 16.13 -27.81
CA ARG A 508 0.67 16.94 -26.79
C ARG A 508 0.02 16.00 -25.78
N SER A 509 -0.31 16.49 -24.58
CA SER A 509 -1.12 15.71 -23.61
C SER A 509 -2.33 15.05 -24.29
N ALA A 510 -2.57 13.79 -23.92
CA ALA A 510 -3.65 12.99 -24.46
C ALA A 510 -4.75 12.86 -23.42
N PHE A 511 -5.99 13.16 -23.81
CA PHE A 511 -7.15 13.13 -22.92
C PHE A 511 -8.06 11.97 -23.32
N VAL A 512 -8.71 11.36 -22.33
CA VAL A 512 -9.75 10.36 -22.58
C VAL A 512 -10.89 11.00 -23.41
N GLY A 513 -11.33 10.32 -24.46
CA GLY A 513 -12.36 10.85 -25.38
C GLY A 513 -11.80 11.56 -26.61
N SER A 514 -10.51 11.93 -26.61
CA SER A 514 -9.90 12.70 -27.69
C SER A 514 -9.10 11.84 -28.68
N ASP A 515 -9.10 12.22 -29.95
CA ASP A 515 -8.11 11.69 -30.89
C ASP A 515 -6.71 12.20 -30.53
N MET A 516 -5.67 11.40 -30.81
CA MET A 516 -4.27 11.78 -30.55
C MET A 516 -3.35 11.39 -31.70
N ASP A 517 -2.24 12.12 -31.81
CA ASP A 517 -1.14 11.82 -32.73
C ASP A 517 0.12 11.47 -31.96
N VAL A 518 0.67 10.30 -32.28
CA VAL A 518 1.92 9.80 -31.72
C VAL A 518 2.95 9.75 -32.83
N HIS A 519 4.13 10.30 -32.59
CA HIS A 519 5.18 10.40 -33.59
C HIS A 519 6.35 9.50 -33.23
N THR A 520 6.77 8.67 -34.19
CA THR A 520 7.98 7.87 -34.06
C THR A 520 9.07 8.47 -34.92
N SER A 521 10.17 8.88 -34.30
CA SER A 521 11.36 9.40 -34.97
C SER A 521 12.37 8.28 -35.23
N LEU A 522 12.86 8.20 -36.46
CA LEU A 522 13.90 7.31 -36.94
C LEU A 522 15.14 8.15 -37.28
N ARG A 523 16.24 7.98 -36.56
CA ARG A 523 17.50 8.68 -36.84
C ARG A 523 18.53 7.72 -37.41
N ASN A 524 19.08 8.06 -38.58
CA ASN A 524 20.15 7.31 -39.21
C ASN A 524 21.51 7.94 -38.86
N PRO A 525 22.35 7.33 -38.02
CA PRO A 525 23.66 7.86 -37.67
C PRO A 525 24.70 7.62 -38.76
N SER A 526 24.43 6.77 -39.76
CA SER A 526 25.30 6.60 -40.92
C SER A 526 25.39 7.94 -41.65
N ARG A 527 26.61 8.40 -41.95
CA ARG A 527 26.83 9.60 -42.77
C ARG A 527 27.00 9.29 -44.26
N ARG A 528 26.93 8.02 -44.65
CA ARG A 528 27.31 7.56 -46.00
C ARG A 528 26.15 6.98 -46.80
N HIS A 529 25.21 6.30 -46.16
CA HIS A 529 24.16 5.55 -46.84
C HIS A 529 22.79 5.87 -46.23
N ALA A 530 21.80 6.08 -47.09
CA ALA A 530 20.41 6.12 -46.69
C ALA A 530 19.97 4.73 -46.23
N ALA A 531 19.06 4.68 -45.27
CA ALA A 531 18.46 3.44 -44.81
C ALA A 531 17.01 3.38 -45.29
N VAL A 532 16.68 2.41 -46.14
CA VAL A 532 15.29 2.14 -46.54
C VAL A 532 14.76 1.03 -45.64
N VAL A 533 13.77 1.35 -44.81
CA VAL A 533 13.22 0.45 -43.79
C VAL A 533 11.71 0.35 -43.89
N ARG A 534 11.19 -0.81 -43.50
CA ARG A 534 9.76 -1.04 -43.28
C ARG A 534 9.46 -0.75 -41.81
N LEU A 535 8.45 0.08 -41.58
CA LEU A 535 7.99 0.50 -40.27
C LEU A 535 6.60 -0.06 -40.00
N VAL A 536 6.42 -0.71 -38.85
CA VAL A 536 5.11 -1.15 -38.36
C VAL A 536 4.83 -0.43 -37.05
N LEU A 537 3.90 0.54 -37.10
CA LEU A 537 3.40 1.28 -35.95
C LEU A 537 2.08 0.67 -35.49
N CYS A 538 1.97 0.33 -34.22
CA CYS A 538 0.76 -0.28 -33.66
C CYS A 538 0.40 0.34 -32.31
N ALA A 539 -0.89 0.63 -32.13
CA ALA A 539 -1.48 1.10 -30.88
C ALA A 539 -2.44 0.05 -30.32
N ARG A 540 -2.31 -0.25 -29.02
CA ARG A 540 -3.15 -1.21 -28.28
C ARG A 540 -3.54 -0.63 -26.94
N ALA A 541 -4.78 -0.84 -26.51
CA ALA A 541 -5.12 -0.60 -25.11
C ALA A 541 -4.41 -1.65 -24.23
N VAL A 542 -3.95 -1.23 -23.05
CA VAL A 542 -3.31 -2.14 -22.08
C VAL A 542 -3.87 -1.93 -20.68
N THR A 543 -3.92 -2.98 -19.88
CA THR A 543 -4.17 -2.84 -18.44
C THR A 543 -2.92 -2.30 -17.76
N TYR A 544 -3.06 -1.79 -16.53
CA TYR A 544 -1.90 -1.31 -15.77
C TYR A 544 -0.96 -2.45 -15.34
N THR A 545 -1.44 -3.69 -15.31
CA THR A 545 -0.62 -4.90 -15.12
C THR A 545 0.14 -5.32 -16.38
N GLY A 546 0.00 -4.58 -17.48
CA GLY A 546 0.72 -4.82 -18.73
C GLY A 546 0.03 -5.80 -19.70
N MET A 547 -1.20 -6.27 -19.41
CA MET A 547 -1.92 -7.15 -20.34
C MET A 547 -2.35 -6.37 -21.58
N VAL A 548 -1.94 -6.88 -22.73
CA VAL A 548 -2.17 -6.27 -24.04
C VAL A 548 -3.51 -6.72 -24.64
N ARG A 549 -4.31 -5.76 -25.14
CA ARG A 549 -5.58 -6.02 -25.81
C ARG A 549 -5.40 -6.09 -27.33
N GLU A 550 -6.50 -6.15 -28.06
CA GLU A 550 -6.49 -6.11 -29.53
C GLU A 550 -5.92 -4.79 -30.08
N ILE A 551 -5.54 -4.83 -31.35
CA ILE A 551 -5.04 -3.67 -32.10
C ILE A 551 -6.16 -2.64 -32.24
N CYS A 552 -5.94 -1.45 -31.68
CA CYS A 552 -6.81 -0.30 -31.90
C CYS A 552 -6.52 0.33 -33.26
N THR A 553 -5.23 0.54 -33.56
CA THR A 553 -4.80 1.17 -34.81
C THR A 553 -3.45 0.61 -35.22
N GLN A 554 -3.27 0.36 -36.52
CA GLN A 554 -1.99 -0.02 -37.09
C GLN A 554 -1.73 0.76 -38.37
N ARG A 555 -0.46 1.09 -38.60
CA ARG A 555 0.01 1.67 -39.86
C ARG A 555 1.34 1.04 -40.23
N GLU A 556 1.45 0.66 -41.49
CA GLU A 556 2.67 0.13 -42.07
C GLU A 556 3.13 1.06 -43.20
N CYS A 557 4.42 1.38 -43.24
CA CYS A 557 5.00 2.19 -44.30
C CYS A 557 6.47 1.83 -44.58
N THR A 558 6.94 2.14 -45.78
CA THR A 558 8.37 2.11 -46.11
C THR A 558 8.91 3.53 -46.04
N VAL A 559 10.00 3.71 -45.30
CA VAL A 559 10.60 5.01 -45.03
C VAL A 559 12.05 4.96 -45.47
N GLU A 560 12.45 5.95 -46.25
CA GLU A 560 13.86 6.22 -46.50
C GLU A 560 14.35 7.25 -45.48
N VAL A 561 15.37 6.88 -44.69
CA VAL A 561 16.02 7.76 -43.71
C VAL A 561 17.39 8.16 -44.26
N PRO A 562 17.56 9.40 -44.75
CA PRO A 562 18.82 9.84 -45.33
C PRO A 562 19.99 9.77 -44.34
N PRO A 563 21.24 9.76 -44.82
CA PRO A 563 22.39 9.70 -43.93
C PRO A 563 22.46 10.90 -42.98
N GLY A 564 22.60 10.66 -41.68
CA GLY A 564 22.69 11.68 -40.64
C GLY A 564 21.36 12.32 -40.22
N GLU A 565 20.28 12.03 -40.95
CA GLU A 565 18.98 12.69 -40.79
C GLU A 565 18.05 11.95 -39.82
N THR A 566 17.00 12.66 -39.40
CA THR A 566 15.89 12.10 -38.61
C THR A 566 14.57 12.28 -39.35
N VAL A 567 13.87 11.19 -39.62
CA VAL A 567 12.53 11.20 -40.22
C VAL A 567 11.50 10.88 -39.14
N SER A 568 10.35 11.54 -39.16
CA SER A 568 9.28 11.33 -38.18
C SER A 568 8.00 10.86 -38.84
N GLU A 569 7.44 9.79 -38.28
CA GLU A 569 6.29 9.09 -38.81
C GLU A 569 5.12 9.12 -37.83
N PRO A 570 3.95 9.69 -38.20
CA PRO A 570 2.82 9.86 -37.29
C PRO A 570 1.85 8.67 -37.28
N LEU A 571 1.42 8.22 -36.11
CA LEU A 571 0.28 7.32 -35.92
C LEU A 571 -0.88 8.11 -35.31
N ARG A 572 -1.93 8.35 -36.12
CA ARG A 572 -3.19 8.94 -35.65
C ARG A 572 -4.04 7.85 -35.00
N ILE A 573 -4.34 8.00 -33.71
CA ILE A 573 -5.15 7.06 -32.93
C ILE A 573 -6.48 7.76 -32.58
N LYS A 574 -7.60 7.22 -33.05
CA LYS A 574 -8.91 7.86 -32.89
C LYS A 574 -9.70 7.25 -31.74
N TYR A 575 -10.50 8.06 -31.04
CA TYR A 575 -11.31 7.57 -29.90
C TYR A 575 -12.23 6.41 -30.27
N LYS A 576 -12.83 6.45 -31.46
CA LYS A 576 -13.69 5.37 -31.96
C LYS A 576 -13.00 4.00 -32.01
N ASP A 577 -11.66 3.98 -32.15
CA ASP A 577 -10.87 2.77 -32.34
C ASP A 577 -10.36 2.20 -31.01
N TYR A 578 -10.07 3.07 -30.03
CA TYR A 578 -9.55 2.64 -28.72
C TYR A 578 -10.58 2.65 -27.58
N GLY A 579 -11.65 3.44 -27.69
CA GLY A 579 -12.53 3.79 -26.57
C GLY A 579 -13.21 2.60 -25.90
N SER A 580 -13.62 1.58 -26.65
CA SER A 580 -14.24 0.35 -26.11
C SER A 580 -13.22 -0.62 -25.46
N GLN A 581 -11.94 -0.46 -25.79
CA GLN A 581 -10.85 -1.31 -25.32
C GLN A 581 -10.16 -0.75 -24.07
N LEU A 582 -10.34 0.55 -23.78
CA LEU A 582 -9.80 1.18 -22.56
C LEU A 582 -10.33 0.53 -21.28
N ARG A 583 -9.48 0.50 -20.26
CA ARG A 583 -9.75 -0.01 -18.92
C ARG A 583 -9.35 1.03 -17.88
N ASP A 584 -9.39 0.66 -16.61
CA ASP A 584 -9.51 1.58 -15.48
C ASP A 584 -8.38 2.61 -15.33
N GLN A 585 -7.20 2.36 -15.90
CA GLN A 585 -6.05 3.28 -15.84
C GLN A 585 -5.81 4.04 -17.16
N ASN A 586 -6.69 3.90 -18.16
CA ASN A 586 -6.67 4.63 -19.43
C ASN A 586 -5.33 4.60 -20.18
N ILE A 587 -4.72 3.42 -20.36
CA ILE A 587 -3.38 3.29 -20.97
C ILE A 587 -3.48 2.77 -22.41
N ILE A 588 -2.76 3.43 -23.32
CA ILE A 588 -2.50 2.97 -24.68
C ILE A 588 -1.00 2.70 -24.84
N ARG A 589 -0.64 1.50 -25.27
CA ARG A 589 0.72 1.15 -25.66
C ARG A 589 0.91 1.35 -27.15
N VAL A 590 1.94 2.10 -27.52
CA VAL A 590 2.40 2.25 -28.90
C VAL A 590 3.71 1.51 -29.08
N THR A 591 3.74 0.61 -30.05
CA THR A 591 4.92 -0.14 -30.45
C THR A 591 5.33 0.22 -31.87
N CYS A 592 6.63 0.32 -32.11
CA CYS A 592 7.22 0.48 -33.43
C CYS A 592 8.20 -0.67 -33.67
N ALA A 593 7.97 -1.48 -34.70
CA ALA A 593 8.94 -2.45 -35.20
C ALA A 593 9.52 -1.98 -36.53
N VAL A 594 10.84 -2.09 -36.67
CA VAL A 594 11.58 -1.69 -37.88
C VAL A 594 12.23 -2.92 -38.49
N THR A 595 11.98 -3.20 -39.77
CA THR A 595 12.62 -4.28 -40.53
C THR A 595 13.20 -3.77 -41.84
N LEU A 596 14.05 -4.55 -42.53
CA LEU A 596 14.38 -4.27 -43.93
C LEU A 596 13.19 -4.68 -44.83
N PRO A 597 12.95 -3.98 -45.95
CA PRO A 597 11.96 -4.40 -46.93
C PRO A 597 12.22 -5.85 -47.39
N GLY A 598 11.19 -6.70 -47.35
CA GLY A 598 11.29 -8.11 -47.71
C GLY A 598 11.97 -9.01 -46.67
N GLN A 599 12.33 -8.48 -45.49
CA GLN A 599 12.84 -9.25 -44.37
C GLN A 599 11.89 -9.18 -43.17
N GLU A 600 11.83 -10.28 -42.41
CA GLU A 600 11.02 -10.37 -41.18
C GLU A 600 11.80 -9.99 -39.93
N THR A 601 13.14 -10.03 -40.00
CA THR A 601 14.01 -9.73 -38.84
C THR A 601 13.86 -8.28 -38.40
N ILE A 602 13.54 -8.10 -37.12
CA ILE A 602 13.43 -6.80 -36.47
C ILE A 602 14.83 -6.25 -36.19
N LEU A 603 15.10 -5.07 -36.75
CA LEU A 603 16.35 -4.31 -36.59
C LEU A 603 16.27 -3.34 -35.43
N ALA A 604 15.09 -2.77 -35.17
CA ALA A 604 14.90 -1.85 -34.07
C ALA A 604 13.46 -1.92 -33.59
N PHE A 605 13.29 -1.72 -32.28
CA PHE A 605 12.01 -1.77 -31.61
C PHE A 605 11.88 -0.57 -30.69
N SER A 606 10.66 -0.06 -30.52
CA SER A 606 10.37 0.98 -29.52
C SER A 606 8.99 0.72 -28.94
N GLU A 607 8.87 0.80 -27.62
CA GLU A 607 7.61 0.69 -26.89
C GLU A 607 7.42 1.92 -26.01
N ARG A 608 6.18 2.44 -25.99
CA ARG A 608 5.80 3.50 -25.07
C ARG A 608 4.36 3.33 -24.60
N ASN A 609 4.15 3.41 -23.28
CA ASN A 609 2.82 3.54 -22.71
C ASN A 609 2.45 5.03 -22.65
N ILE A 610 1.23 5.35 -23.06
CA ILE A 610 0.63 6.68 -23.01
C ILE A 610 -0.57 6.58 -22.08
N ILE A 611 -0.58 7.41 -21.05
CA ILE A 611 -1.71 7.52 -20.12
C ILE A 611 -2.60 8.65 -20.59
N LEU A 612 -3.89 8.38 -20.71
CA LEU A 612 -4.87 9.39 -21.07
C LEU A 612 -5.39 10.08 -19.81
N GLU A 613 -5.27 11.40 -19.79
CA GLU A 613 -5.73 12.25 -18.72
C GLU A 613 -7.26 12.22 -18.61
N THR A 614 -7.76 12.20 -17.38
CA THR A 614 -9.19 12.30 -17.05
C THR A 614 -9.57 13.74 -16.72
N PRO A 615 -10.85 14.14 -16.88
CA PRO A 615 -11.29 15.47 -16.47
C PRO A 615 -11.21 15.62 -14.94
N GLU A 616 -11.16 16.86 -14.48
CA GLU A 616 -11.24 17.16 -13.05
C GLU A 616 -12.70 17.25 -12.59
N ILE A 617 -12.95 16.86 -11.33
CA ILE A 617 -14.23 17.14 -10.66
C ILE A 617 -14.13 18.51 -10.01
N HIS A 618 -15.01 19.42 -10.39
CA HIS A 618 -15.18 20.68 -9.68
C HIS A 618 -15.98 20.43 -8.40
N VAL A 619 -15.41 20.79 -7.25
CA VAL A 619 -16.01 20.55 -5.92
C VAL A 619 -16.16 21.89 -5.20
N MET A 620 -17.37 22.19 -4.74
CA MET A 620 -17.68 23.40 -4.00
C MET A 620 -18.41 23.07 -2.70
N VAL A 621 -17.79 23.39 -1.56
CA VAL A 621 -18.41 23.22 -0.24
C VAL A 621 -19.07 24.53 0.17
N LEU A 622 -20.37 24.47 0.48
CA LEU A 622 -21.25 25.57 0.79
C LEU A 622 -21.71 25.50 2.25
N GLY A 623 -21.79 26.67 2.89
CA GLY A 623 -22.15 26.81 4.30
C GLY A 623 -20.94 27.05 5.20
N GLU A 624 -21.18 27.23 6.49
CA GLU A 624 -20.12 27.47 7.47
C GLU A 624 -19.69 26.15 8.14
N PRO A 625 -18.41 25.75 8.00
CA PRO A 625 -17.94 24.48 8.54
C PRO A 625 -17.79 24.55 10.07
N VAL A 626 -18.80 24.06 10.77
CA VAL A 626 -18.90 24.00 12.23
C VAL A 626 -19.39 22.62 12.63
N VAL A 627 -18.82 22.04 13.69
CA VAL A 627 -19.26 20.73 14.22
C VAL A 627 -20.76 20.75 14.49
N GLY A 628 -21.49 19.74 13.99
CA GLY A 628 -22.93 19.60 14.18
C GLY A 628 -23.81 20.46 13.26
N ARG A 629 -23.22 21.33 12.42
CA ARG A 629 -23.95 22.14 11.44
C ARG A 629 -23.91 21.50 10.06
N GLU A 630 -25.05 21.44 9.39
CA GLU A 630 -25.14 20.90 8.04
C GLU A 630 -24.39 21.80 7.03
N LEU A 631 -23.63 21.15 6.16
CA LEU A 631 -22.97 21.70 4.98
C LEU A 631 -23.55 21.05 3.72
N LYS A 632 -23.48 21.78 2.60
CA LYS A 632 -23.82 21.25 1.27
C LYS A 632 -22.54 21.18 0.44
N VAL A 633 -22.37 20.15 -0.37
CA VAL A 633 -21.33 20.07 -1.39
C VAL A 633 -21.97 19.95 -2.77
N GLU A 634 -21.46 20.73 -3.72
CA GLU A 634 -21.80 20.65 -5.14
C GLU A 634 -20.60 20.07 -5.89
N MET A 635 -20.88 19.05 -6.71
CA MET A 635 -19.87 18.30 -7.47
C MET A 635 -20.28 18.30 -8.93
N SER A 636 -19.38 18.70 -9.82
CA SER A 636 -19.68 18.75 -11.26
C SER A 636 -18.51 18.33 -12.13
N LEU A 637 -18.83 17.73 -13.28
CA LEU A 637 -17.87 17.40 -14.33
C LEU A 637 -18.51 17.55 -15.72
N VAL A 638 -17.69 17.91 -16.70
CA VAL A 638 -18.07 17.93 -18.11
C VAL A 638 -17.74 16.59 -18.74
N ASN A 639 -18.69 15.97 -19.46
CA ASN A 639 -18.43 14.74 -20.19
C ASN A 639 -17.40 14.98 -21.31
N PRO A 640 -16.18 14.41 -21.23
CA PRO A 640 -15.12 14.62 -22.21
C PRO A 640 -15.26 13.69 -23.42
N LEU A 641 -16.18 12.71 -23.37
CA LEU A 641 -16.31 11.69 -24.41
C LEU A 641 -17.24 12.19 -25.52
N PRO A 642 -16.98 11.79 -26.79
CA PRO A 642 -17.91 12.02 -27.90
C PRO A 642 -19.14 11.10 -27.85
N GLN A 643 -19.37 10.43 -26.72
CA GLN A 643 -20.48 9.51 -26.47
C GLN A 643 -21.10 9.82 -25.10
N PRO A 644 -22.40 9.55 -24.92
CA PRO A 644 -23.04 9.76 -23.64
C PRO A 644 -22.49 8.84 -22.54
N LEU A 645 -22.50 9.35 -21.30
CA LEU A 645 -22.22 8.57 -20.09
C LEU A 645 -23.54 8.09 -19.49
N ASP A 646 -23.61 6.79 -19.21
CA ASP A 646 -24.73 6.18 -18.50
C ASP A 646 -24.26 5.72 -17.11
N ASP A 647 -25.21 5.58 -16.19
CA ASP A 647 -24.98 5.06 -14.83
C ASP A 647 -23.88 5.82 -14.07
N GLY A 648 -23.81 7.15 -14.26
CA GLY A 648 -22.85 8.01 -13.58
C GLY A 648 -23.12 8.05 -12.08
N VAL A 649 -22.11 7.82 -11.25
CA VAL A 649 -22.20 7.85 -9.78
C VAL A 649 -21.05 8.67 -9.22
N PHE A 650 -21.40 9.66 -8.39
CA PHE A 650 -20.47 10.37 -7.52
C PHE A 650 -20.41 9.65 -6.17
N SER A 651 -19.21 9.31 -5.72
CA SER A 651 -18.96 8.79 -4.37
C SER A 651 -18.20 9.85 -3.58
N LEU A 652 -18.64 10.16 -2.35
CA LEU A 652 -17.92 11.09 -1.47
C LEU A 652 -17.77 10.54 -0.05
N GLU A 653 -16.59 10.72 0.53
CA GLU A 653 -16.26 10.30 1.89
C GLU A 653 -15.26 11.27 2.53
N GLY A 654 -15.37 11.52 3.83
CA GLY A 654 -14.38 12.29 4.57
C GLY A 654 -14.38 11.92 6.06
N PRO A 655 -13.27 11.41 6.63
CA PRO A 655 -13.17 11.12 8.06
C PRO A 655 -13.52 12.38 8.85
N GLY A 656 -14.36 12.23 9.89
CA GLY A 656 -14.85 13.38 10.65
C GLY A 656 -15.88 14.28 9.94
N LEU A 657 -16.09 14.13 8.63
CA LEU A 657 -17.07 14.90 7.83
C LEU A 657 -18.33 14.08 7.49
N THR A 658 -18.16 12.95 6.81
CA THR A 658 -19.26 12.09 6.35
C THR A 658 -18.79 10.65 6.15
N SER A 659 -19.68 9.68 6.39
CA SER A 659 -19.50 8.34 5.83
C SER A 659 -19.66 8.37 4.30
N LEU A 660 -19.28 7.30 3.61
CA LEU A 660 -19.50 7.20 2.17
C LEU A 660 -20.96 7.47 1.81
N GLN A 661 -21.13 8.42 0.91
CA GLN A 661 -22.39 8.69 0.24
C GLN A 661 -22.18 8.40 -1.26
N GLN A 662 -23.19 7.81 -1.91
CA GLN A 662 -23.19 7.57 -3.34
C GLN A 662 -24.40 8.25 -3.96
N ILE A 663 -24.17 9.06 -4.98
CA ILE A 663 -25.16 9.89 -5.63
C ILE A 663 -25.16 9.54 -7.10
N SER A 664 -26.20 8.83 -7.53
CA SER A 664 -26.42 8.54 -8.95
C SER A 664 -26.85 9.81 -9.68
N CYS A 665 -26.34 9.99 -10.89
CA CYS A 665 -26.81 11.00 -11.81
C CYS A 665 -28.23 10.65 -12.24
N SER A 666 -29.13 11.63 -12.23
CA SER A 666 -30.54 11.44 -12.61
C SER A 666 -30.70 11.05 -14.08
N ASP A 667 -29.85 11.65 -14.92
CA ASP A 667 -29.98 11.58 -16.37
C ASP A 667 -28.67 11.12 -17.01
N ARG A 668 -28.82 10.58 -18.22
CA ARG A 668 -27.71 10.36 -19.15
C ARG A 668 -26.95 11.68 -19.36
N VAL A 669 -25.62 11.64 -19.26
CA VAL A 669 -24.79 12.82 -19.48
C VAL A 669 -24.34 12.84 -20.95
N GLU A 670 -24.98 13.67 -21.76
CA GLU A 670 -24.67 13.81 -23.19
C GLU A 670 -23.24 14.37 -23.42
N PRO A 671 -22.64 14.16 -24.62
CA PRO A 671 -21.32 14.70 -24.97
C PRO A 671 -21.21 16.20 -24.70
N GLU A 672 -20.09 16.63 -24.15
CA GLU A 672 -19.78 18.05 -23.81
C GLU A 672 -20.76 18.70 -22.83
N LYS A 673 -21.71 17.96 -22.26
CA LYS A 673 -22.62 18.47 -21.22
C LYS A 673 -22.01 18.31 -19.84
N ASN A 674 -22.32 19.28 -18.99
CA ASN A 674 -21.98 19.26 -17.58
C ASN A 674 -23.03 18.47 -16.80
N VAL A 675 -22.58 17.61 -15.89
CA VAL A 675 -23.42 17.05 -14.84
C VAL A 675 -23.06 17.72 -13.53
N CYS A 676 -24.06 18.11 -12.75
CA CYS A 676 -23.89 18.71 -11.44
C CYS A 676 -24.83 18.02 -10.46
N VAL A 677 -24.29 17.53 -9.35
CA VAL A 677 -25.05 16.92 -8.27
C VAL A 677 -24.70 17.60 -6.95
N SER A 678 -25.58 17.47 -5.96
CA SER A 678 -25.31 17.99 -4.62
C SER A 678 -25.68 17.01 -3.53
N ALA A 679 -24.95 17.06 -2.42
CA ALA A 679 -25.28 16.33 -1.21
C ALA A 679 -25.05 17.17 0.04
N SER A 680 -25.72 16.78 1.12
CA SER A 680 -25.54 17.38 2.44
C SER A 680 -24.72 16.47 3.34
N PHE A 681 -23.94 17.06 4.24
CA PHE A 681 -23.21 16.34 5.28
C PHE A 681 -23.04 17.18 6.53
N CYS A 682 -22.79 16.54 7.67
CA CYS A 682 -22.67 17.19 8.96
C CYS A 682 -21.33 16.81 9.62
N PRO A 683 -20.37 17.76 9.73
CA PRO A 683 -19.10 17.52 10.37
C PRO A 683 -19.25 17.11 11.83
N ARG A 684 -18.49 16.09 12.25
CA ARG A 684 -18.50 15.51 13.59
C ARG A 684 -17.23 15.81 14.39
N LYS A 685 -16.12 16.13 13.72
CA LYS A 685 -14.83 16.45 14.36
C LYS A 685 -14.36 17.84 13.92
N PRO A 686 -13.80 18.66 14.83
CA PRO A 686 -13.15 19.93 14.45
C PRO A 686 -11.79 19.67 13.77
N GLY A 687 -11.20 20.68 13.16
CA GLY A 687 -9.87 20.61 12.53
C GLY A 687 -9.90 20.56 11.00
N LEU A 688 -8.74 20.31 10.39
CA LEU A 688 -8.60 20.14 8.95
C LEU A 688 -8.97 18.71 8.56
N HIS A 689 -9.90 18.57 7.61
CA HIS A 689 -10.33 17.29 7.05
C HIS A 689 -10.29 17.35 5.53
N ASN A 690 -10.09 16.20 4.89
CA ASN A 690 -10.18 16.07 3.43
C ASN A 690 -11.49 15.37 3.06
N LEU A 691 -12.22 15.95 2.12
CA LEU A 691 -13.36 15.31 1.46
C LEU A 691 -12.84 14.72 0.14
N VAL A 692 -12.95 13.41 -0.01
CA VAL A 692 -12.54 12.69 -1.22
C VAL A 692 -13.77 12.39 -2.06
N ILE A 693 -13.70 12.70 -3.35
CA ILE A 693 -14.78 12.51 -4.32
C ILE A 693 -14.26 11.65 -5.48
N THR A 694 -15.04 10.66 -5.90
CA THR A 694 -14.81 9.97 -7.17
C THR A 694 -16.03 10.03 -8.07
N PHE A 695 -15.82 9.97 -9.37
CA PHE A 695 -16.88 9.76 -10.35
C PHE A 695 -16.58 8.54 -11.22
N ASN A 696 -17.57 7.67 -11.38
CA ASN A 696 -17.51 6.52 -12.27
C ASN A 696 -18.81 6.38 -13.07
N SER A 697 -18.69 5.87 -14.28
CA SER A 697 -19.81 5.58 -15.19
C SER A 697 -19.50 4.32 -16.01
N ASN A 698 -20.37 3.98 -16.95
CA ASN A 698 -20.14 2.89 -17.88
C ASN A 698 -18.87 3.04 -18.75
N ARG A 699 -18.45 4.28 -19.07
CA ARG A 699 -17.36 4.58 -20.02
C ARG A 699 -16.24 5.44 -19.47
N LEU A 700 -16.51 6.24 -18.44
CA LEU A 700 -15.55 7.11 -17.79
C LEU A 700 -15.35 6.66 -16.35
N ARG A 701 -14.10 6.33 -16.00
CA ARG A 701 -13.67 5.84 -14.67
C ARG A 701 -12.41 6.57 -14.25
N ASN A 702 -12.01 6.39 -12.99
CA ASN A 702 -10.78 6.94 -12.43
C ASN A 702 -10.73 8.48 -12.46
N VAL A 703 -11.89 9.09 -12.22
CA VAL A 703 -12.06 10.54 -12.08
C VAL A 703 -12.11 10.84 -10.59
N HIS A 704 -11.22 11.69 -10.10
CA HIS A 704 -11.07 12.02 -8.68
C HIS A 704 -11.19 13.52 -8.46
N GLY A 705 -11.62 13.90 -7.26
CA GLY A 705 -11.65 15.27 -6.77
C GLY A 705 -11.43 15.30 -5.26
N GLU A 706 -10.92 16.41 -4.74
CA GLU A 706 -10.73 16.60 -3.32
C GLU A 706 -11.12 18.02 -2.88
N ALA A 707 -11.57 18.16 -1.63
CA ALA A 707 -11.81 19.45 -1.01
C ALA A 707 -11.37 19.44 0.45
N ARG A 708 -10.51 20.40 0.81
CA ARG A 708 -10.08 20.62 2.19
C ARG A 708 -11.13 21.43 2.95
N VAL A 709 -11.59 20.91 4.08
CA VAL A 709 -12.60 21.54 4.93
C VAL A 709 -12.02 21.76 6.34
N ILE A 710 -11.94 23.02 6.77
CA ILE A 710 -11.51 23.38 8.13
C ILE A 710 -12.74 23.58 8.99
N VAL A 711 -13.01 22.64 9.90
CA VAL A 711 -14.20 22.61 10.75
C VAL A 711 -13.92 23.28 12.09
N ARG A 712 -14.71 24.30 12.43
CA ARG A 712 -14.65 24.99 13.73
C ARG A 712 -15.43 24.21 14.79
N ARG A 713 -15.06 24.39 16.06
CA ARG A 713 -15.87 23.92 17.20
C ARG A 713 -17.19 24.69 17.23
N ALA A 714 -18.25 24.00 17.68
CA ALA A 714 -19.59 24.58 17.88
C ALA A 714 -19.59 25.67 18.94
#